data_AF-A0A6J6DP30-F1
#
_entry.id   AF-A0A6J6DP30-F1
#
_cell.length_a   1.000
_cell.length_b   1.000
_cell.length_c   1.000
_cell.angle_alpha   90.00
_cell.angle_beta   90.00
_cell.angle_gamma   90.00
#
_symmetry.space_group_name_H-M   'P 1'
#
loop_
_entity.id
_entity.type
_entity.pdbx_description
1 polymer ?
#
loop_
_entity_poly.entity_id
_entity_poly.type
_entity_poly.pdbx_seq_one_letter_code
_entity_poly.pdbx_strand_id
1 'polypeptide(L)'
;MTQPEITLVMIVRNESKVIERCLESVRPLLSGWVIVDTGSTDDTIEKIQRSLSDIPGELHRREWVDFGHNRNEALSLARGIGTHLLLIDADMTIRTESPLPQLTADAYELQHDADPAYWIPRLLRSDYEWFFVGRTHEFLSCKQTFSRERLPQLIIDDHADGGSRADKFKRDKALLEQSIKEYPSDQRSWFYLALTLRDLGETDAAIAAFQQRVALGGWAQEVFYSLYQIGLLLRTQDQSAAIIQLLAAWNFRPTRAEPLLELARIHRQLGQYALCELYASTGLELPPSTDSAFVHTEAYDWALKFELAIAWFHLGRVEEALALNDELLLDGVPNEMVPWVHHNRSWCLHSLGRPDHETLARLPIGSDIPALATLIDDVAYTSLAIDHTPGWSLFNPSVTNDPQGGLVVNIRSSNYVIAADGSYTFQGTDDDGIIRTVNLLARLDKSFATSLVGQIPSQPPGPSTRLSRVLGCEDVRLLAVGNSWKALATVRDRNHYERCDIALLSVPSLNAPAETTLSVIPGPDPARHEKNWMPFVVDGVLHILYLCSPTVVGHLNADSQLVIDSSTGGPPAATHFRGGSQGVPFNGGYLFLVHEVTFFGTQRVYSHRFIHLTSSITKSGDRRWDITSLSCPFYFREMGIEFAAGLATDGNDIVASFGVRDAEAWLVRMSADQVAKQLVPLFRDS
;
A
#
# COMPACT_ATOMS: atom_id res chain seq x y z
N MET A 1 27.69 -27.51 -7.23
CA MET A 1 26.25 -27.84 -7.21
C MET A 1 25.67 -27.27 -8.50
N THR A 2 24.90 -28.04 -9.26
CA THR A 2 24.42 -27.65 -10.60
C THR A 2 23.23 -26.72 -10.48
N GLN A 3 23.28 -25.59 -11.18
CA GLN A 3 22.17 -24.64 -11.32
C GLN A 3 20.97 -25.36 -11.97
N PRO A 4 19.71 -25.08 -11.56
CA PRO A 4 18.55 -25.73 -12.16
C PRO A 4 18.45 -25.39 -13.65
N GLU A 5 18.27 -26.41 -14.47
CA GLU A 5 17.94 -26.25 -15.89
C GLU A 5 16.44 -25.99 -16.00
N ILE A 6 16.05 -24.77 -16.38
CA ILE A 6 14.66 -24.33 -16.47
C ILE A 6 14.26 -24.19 -17.94
N THR A 7 13.18 -24.87 -18.32
CA THR A 7 12.58 -24.83 -19.66
C THR A 7 11.31 -24.00 -19.63
N LEU A 8 11.25 -22.93 -20.42
CA LEU A 8 10.01 -22.17 -20.63
C LEU A 8 8.99 -23.05 -21.37
N VAL A 9 7.75 -23.10 -20.88
CA VAL A 9 6.63 -23.76 -21.55
C VAL A 9 5.48 -22.76 -21.68
N MET A 10 5.06 -22.50 -22.91
CA MET A 10 4.07 -21.47 -23.21
C MET A 10 3.25 -21.84 -24.45
N ILE A 11 1.97 -21.46 -24.44
CA ILE A 11 1.14 -21.40 -25.65
C ILE A 11 1.00 -19.93 -26.06
N VAL A 12 1.02 -19.65 -27.36
CA VAL A 12 0.91 -18.26 -27.88
C VAL A 12 -0.08 -18.17 -29.04
N ARG A 13 -0.69 -16.99 -29.18
CA ARG A 13 -1.48 -16.61 -30.36
C ARG A 13 -1.62 -15.09 -30.47
N ASN A 14 -1.04 -14.50 -31.51
CA ASN A 14 -1.15 -13.05 -31.79
C ASN A 14 -0.71 -12.15 -30.62
N GLU A 15 0.46 -12.43 -30.06
CA GLU A 15 1.03 -11.73 -28.90
C GLU A 15 2.19 -10.80 -29.27
N SER A 16 2.28 -10.38 -30.54
CA SER A 16 3.37 -9.53 -31.08
C SER A 16 3.66 -8.29 -30.25
N LYS A 17 2.63 -7.71 -29.61
CA LYS A 17 2.75 -6.48 -28.81
C LYS A 17 3.42 -6.70 -27.46
N VAL A 18 3.34 -7.90 -26.89
CA VAL A 18 3.70 -8.16 -25.48
C VAL A 18 4.78 -9.23 -25.32
N ILE A 19 4.92 -10.15 -26.29
CA ILE A 19 5.77 -11.34 -26.17
C ILE A 19 7.24 -11.01 -25.89
N GLU A 20 7.78 -9.94 -26.47
CA GLU A 20 9.20 -9.58 -26.27
C GLU A 20 9.48 -9.15 -24.83
N ARG A 21 8.58 -8.37 -24.23
CA ARG A 21 8.66 -7.96 -22.81
C ARG A 21 8.65 -9.19 -21.90
N CYS A 22 7.75 -10.14 -22.16
CA CYS A 22 7.68 -11.40 -21.42
C CYS A 22 9.00 -12.17 -21.54
N LEU A 23 9.46 -12.43 -22.76
CA LEU A 23 10.68 -13.20 -23.03
C LEU A 23 11.91 -12.56 -22.43
N GLU A 24 12.08 -11.24 -22.53
CA GLU A 24 13.20 -10.51 -21.92
C GLU A 24 13.26 -10.72 -20.40
N SER A 25 12.10 -10.73 -19.72
CA SER A 25 12.03 -10.92 -18.27
C SER A 25 12.42 -12.33 -17.82
N VAL A 26 12.06 -13.37 -18.58
CA VAL A 26 12.32 -14.77 -18.19
C VAL A 26 13.66 -15.29 -18.70
N ARG A 27 14.20 -14.70 -19.77
CA ARG A 27 15.43 -15.13 -20.45
C ARG A 27 16.62 -15.41 -19.53
N PRO A 28 16.91 -14.61 -18.48
CA PRO A 28 18.03 -14.89 -17.57
C PRO A 28 17.90 -16.20 -16.78
N LEU A 29 16.70 -16.78 -16.71
CA LEU A 29 16.42 -18.01 -15.98
C LEU A 29 16.50 -19.26 -16.86
N LEU A 30 16.42 -19.10 -18.19
CA LEU A 30 16.15 -20.21 -19.10
C LEU A 30 17.43 -20.92 -19.52
N SER A 31 17.39 -22.25 -19.48
CA SER A 31 18.33 -23.13 -20.20
C SER A 31 17.71 -23.74 -21.45
N GLY A 32 16.38 -23.68 -21.58
CA GLY A 32 15.67 -24.15 -22.75
C GLY A 32 14.27 -23.55 -22.89
N TRP A 33 13.60 -23.83 -24.00
CA TRP A 33 12.21 -23.43 -24.21
C TRP A 33 11.45 -24.37 -25.15
N VAL A 34 10.14 -24.49 -24.91
CA VAL A 34 9.17 -25.16 -25.78
C VAL A 34 7.95 -24.26 -25.86
N ILE A 35 7.69 -23.70 -27.05
CA ILE A 35 6.55 -22.82 -27.27
C ILE A 35 5.64 -23.44 -28.32
N VAL A 36 4.34 -23.46 -28.05
CA VAL A 36 3.31 -23.91 -28.99
C VAL A 36 2.55 -22.70 -29.52
N ASP A 37 2.75 -22.39 -30.80
CA ASP A 37 1.92 -21.44 -31.52
C ASP A 37 0.59 -22.09 -31.93
N THR A 38 -0.52 -21.45 -31.59
CA THR A 38 -1.87 -21.95 -31.83
C THR A 38 -2.57 -21.26 -33.01
N GLY A 39 -1.77 -20.72 -33.93
CA GLY A 39 -2.24 -20.04 -35.15
C GLY A 39 -2.09 -18.52 -35.08
N SER A 40 -0.90 -18.02 -34.76
CA SER A 40 -0.59 -16.59 -34.92
C SER A 40 -0.58 -16.19 -36.40
N THR A 41 -1.10 -15.01 -36.68
CA THR A 41 -1.15 -14.37 -38.00
C THR A 41 -0.37 -13.06 -38.06
N ASP A 42 0.18 -12.60 -36.93
CA ASP A 42 1.10 -11.47 -36.81
C ASP A 42 2.56 -11.94 -36.68
N ASP A 43 3.47 -11.01 -36.36
CA ASP A 43 4.92 -11.27 -36.24
C ASP A 43 5.33 -11.91 -34.90
N THR A 44 4.39 -12.50 -34.14
CA THR A 44 4.68 -13.18 -32.85
C THR A 44 5.78 -14.24 -32.97
N ILE A 45 5.69 -15.08 -34.00
CA ILE A 45 6.65 -16.19 -34.20
C ILE A 45 8.06 -15.67 -34.50
N GLU A 46 8.15 -14.65 -35.35
CA GLU A 46 9.43 -14.05 -35.75
C GLU A 46 10.10 -13.39 -34.54
N LYS A 47 9.32 -12.71 -33.69
CA LYS A 47 9.79 -12.14 -32.42
C LYS A 47 10.29 -13.21 -31.46
N ILE A 48 9.56 -14.32 -31.28
CA ILE A 48 10.00 -15.44 -30.42
C ILE A 48 11.34 -16.00 -30.91
N GLN A 49 11.45 -16.31 -32.21
CA GLN A 49 12.66 -16.88 -32.80
C GLN A 49 13.85 -15.96 -32.67
N ARG A 50 13.66 -14.65 -32.87
CA ARG A 50 14.70 -13.63 -32.65
C ARG A 50 15.12 -13.58 -31.19
N SER A 51 14.16 -13.44 -30.28
CA SER A 51 14.38 -13.21 -28.85
C SER A 51 14.89 -14.42 -28.07
N LEU A 52 14.89 -15.63 -28.67
CA LEU A 52 15.42 -16.85 -28.05
C LEU A 52 16.46 -17.56 -28.93
N SER A 53 16.99 -16.88 -29.95
CA SER A 53 17.88 -17.47 -30.97
C SER A 53 19.16 -18.13 -30.44
N ASP A 54 19.61 -17.74 -29.25
CA ASP A 54 20.80 -18.24 -28.57
C ASP A 54 20.50 -19.23 -27.42
N ILE A 55 19.23 -19.56 -27.18
CA ILE A 55 18.80 -20.54 -26.17
C ILE A 55 18.22 -21.76 -26.89
N PRO A 56 18.68 -22.99 -26.58
CA PRO A 56 18.12 -24.19 -27.20
C PRO A 56 16.62 -24.31 -26.97
N GLY A 57 15.84 -24.58 -28.02
CA GLY A 57 14.42 -24.79 -27.85
C GLY A 57 13.66 -25.06 -29.14
N GLU A 58 12.37 -25.33 -28.97
CA GLU A 58 11.50 -25.79 -30.05
C GLU A 58 10.23 -24.94 -30.14
N LEU A 59 9.91 -24.50 -31.35
CA LEU A 59 8.63 -23.90 -31.69
C LEU A 59 7.77 -24.91 -32.43
N HIS A 60 6.59 -25.21 -31.87
CA HIS A 60 5.62 -26.11 -32.48
C HIS A 60 4.40 -25.33 -32.94
N ARG A 61 3.87 -25.65 -34.12
CA ARG A 61 2.55 -25.16 -34.54
C ARG A 61 1.50 -26.25 -34.28
N ARG A 62 0.40 -25.88 -33.62
CA ARG A 62 -0.75 -26.75 -33.36
C ARG A 62 -2.03 -25.99 -33.68
N GLU A 63 -3.09 -26.73 -34.01
CA GLU A 63 -4.40 -26.13 -34.17
C GLU A 63 -4.95 -25.73 -32.79
N TRP A 64 -5.57 -24.56 -32.71
CA TRP A 64 -6.27 -24.16 -31.49
C TRP A 64 -7.50 -25.05 -31.28
N VAL A 65 -7.56 -25.74 -30.13
CA VAL A 65 -8.72 -26.53 -29.70
C VAL A 65 -9.36 -25.85 -28.49
N ASP A 66 -8.64 -25.80 -27.38
CA ASP A 66 -8.99 -25.09 -26.15
C ASP A 66 -7.74 -24.92 -25.25
N PHE A 67 -7.85 -24.12 -24.19
CA PHE A 67 -6.68 -23.78 -23.36
C PHE A 67 -6.07 -25.01 -22.70
N GLY A 68 -6.88 -25.87 -22.10
CA GLY A 68 -6.42 -27.09 -21.44
C GLY A 68 -5.74 -28.05 -22.43
N HIS A 69 -6.34 -28.28 -23.59
CA HIS A 69 -5.78 -29.14 -24.64
C HIS A 69 -4.41 -28.64 -25.09
N ASN A 70 -4.31 -27.38 -25.55
CA ASN A 70 -3.06 -26.87 -26.10
C ASN A 70 -1.98 -26.69 -25.03
N ARG A 71 -2.34 -26.34 -23.77
CA ARG A 71 -1.39 -26.36 -22.65
C ARG A 71 -0.89 -27.77 -22.34
N ASN A 72 -1.75 -28.79 -22.43
CA ASN A 72 -1.35 -30.19 -22.28
C ASN A 72 -0.44 -30.66 -23.42
N GLU A 73 -0.66 -30.22 -24.66
CA GLU A 73 0.28 -30.48 -25.76
C GLU A 73 1.66 -29.87 -25.46
N ALA A 74 1.70 -28.61 -25.01
CA ALA A 74 2.95 -27.94 -24.64
C ALA A 74 3.69 -28.66 -23.50
N LEU A 75 2.97 -29.05 -22.44
CA LEU A 75 3.54 -29.85 -21.33
C LEU A 75 4.06 -31.20 -21.81
N SER A 76 3.33 -31.89 -22.70
CA SER A 76 3.77 -33.19 -23.22
C SER A 76 5.04 -33.07 -24.07
N LEU A 77 5.20 -31.99 -24.84
CA LEU A 77 6.39 -31.73 -25.64
C LEU A 77 7.60 -31.35 -24.77
N ALA A 78 7.36 -30.62 -23.67
CA ALA A 78 8.41 -30.16 -22.78
C ALA A 78 8.84 -31.20 -21.72
N ARG A 79 8.12 -32.32 -21.59
CA ARG A 79 8.38 -33.32 -20.56
C ARG A 79 9.82 -33.85 -20.65
N GLY A 80 10.53 -33.80 -19.52
CA GLY A 80 11.93 -34.25 -19.41
C GLY A 80 12.97 -33.32 -20.05
N ILE A 81 12.57 -32.16 -20.58
CA ILE A 81 13.52 -31.14 -21.09
C ILE A 81 13.93 -30.24 -19.92
N GLY A 82 15.21 -30.30 -19.56
CA GLY A 82 15.73 -29.64 -18.36
C GLY A 82 15.22 -30.30 -17.07
N THR A 83 15.49 -29.67 -15.93
CA THR A 83 15.04 -30.15 -14.61
C THR A 83 13.66 -29.64 -14.22
N HIS A 84 13.31 -28.43 -14.65
CA HIS A 84 12.05 -27.77 -14.30
C HIS A 84 11.40 -27.09 -15.51
N LEU A 85 10.08 -27.04 -15.52
CA LEU A 85 9.23 -26.38 -16.50
C LEU A 85 8.66 -25.11 -15.89
N LEU A 86 8.91 -23.97 -16.52
CA LEU A 86 8.37 -22.67 -16.13
C LEU A 86 7.15 -22.35 -17.01
N LEU A 87 5.98 -22.22 -16.39
CA LEU A 87 4.71 -21.92 -17.06
C LEU A 87 4.39 -20.43 -16.94
N ILE A 88 4.48 -19.70 -18.05
CA ILE A 88 4.22 -18.25 -18.09
C ILE A 88 3.38 -17.92 -19.32
N ASP A 89 2.44 -16.98 -19.15
CA ASP A 89 1.62 -16.44 -20.23
C ASP A 89 2.30 -15.21 -20.87
N ALA A 90 2.03 -14.94 -22.15
CA ALA A 90 2.77 -13.94 -22.92
C ALA A 90 2.60 -12.48 -22.44
N ASP A 91 1.56 -12.21 -21.65
CA ASP A 91 1.28 -10.92 -21.01
C ASP A 91 1.83 -10.81 -19.58
N MET A 92 2.61 -11.79 -19.11
CA MET A 92 3.23 -11.80 -17.79
C MET A 92 4.74 -11.55 -17.86
N THR A 93 5.31 -10.94 -16.81
CA THR A 93 6.76 -10.81 -16.62
C THR A 93 7.22 -11.41 -15.29
N ILE A 94 8.47 -11.85 -15.20
CA ILE A 94 9.08 -12.30 -13.94
C ILE A 94 10.10 -11.28 -13.43
N ARG A 95 9.99 -10.93 -12.15
CA ARG A 95 11.03 -10.23 -11.38
C ARG A 95 11.75 -11.23 -10.48
N THR A 96 13.08 -11.19 -10.51
CA THR A 96 13.93 -11.99 -9.62
C THR A 96 14.38 -11.14 -8.44
N GLU A 97 13.78 -11.36 -7.28
CA GLU A 97 14.07 -10.61 -6.04
C GLU A 97 15.37 -11.05 -5.38
N SER A 98 15.74 -12.33 -5.53
CA SER A 98 17.01 -12.87 -5.01
C SER A 98 17.40 -14.17 -5.74
N PRO A 99 18.67 -14.63 -5.61
CA PRO A 99 19.11 -15.87 -6.25
C PRO A 99 18.26 -17.07 -5.85
N LEU A 100 18.01 -17.97 -6.81
CA LEU A 100 17.21 -19.17 -6.57
C LEU A 100 17.88 -20.08 -5.52
N PRO A 101 17.12 -20.61 -4.54
CA PRO A 101 17.62 -21.62 -3.63
C PRO A 101 17.81 -22.96 -4.35
N GLN A 102 18.35 -23.95 -3.64
CA GLN A 102 18.29 -25.32 -4.12
C GLN A 102 16.81 -25.76 -4.19
N LEU A 103 16.37 -26.13 -5.39
CA LEU A 103 15.02 -26.64 -5.60
C LEU A 103 14.96 -28.12 -5.17
N THR A 104 14.08 -28.42 -4.22
CA THR A 104 13.88 -29.76 -3.62
C THR A 104 12.45 -30.28 -3.73
N ALA A 105 11.47 -29.39 -3.94
CA ALA A 105 10.07 -29.74 -4.12
C ALA A 105 9.74 -30.05 -5.57
N ASP A 106 8.56 -30.64 -5.78
CA ASP A 106 8.12 -31.07 -7.10
C ASP A 106 7.37 -29.97 -7.86
N ALA A 107 6.73 -29.06 -7.14
CA ALA A 107 6.09 -27.88 -7.68
C ALA A 107 6.36 -26.65 -6.81
N TYR A 108 6.58 -25.52 -7.47
CA TYR A 108 6.83 -24.23 -6.84
C TYR A 108 5.72 -23.25 -7.19
N GLU A 109 5.11 -22.71 -6.15
CA GLU A 109 4.13 -21.62 -6.23
C GLU A 109 4.88 -20.30 -6.33
N LEU A 110 4.59 -19.54 -7.39
CA LEU A 110 5.13 -18.18 -7.59
C LEU A 110 4.05 -17.18 -7.18
N GLN A 111 4.50 -16.06 -6.61
CA GLN A 111 3.60 -14.96 -6.25
C GLN A 111 3.18 -14.21 -7.51
N HIS A 112 1.88 -13.95 -7.63
CA HIS A 112 1.33 -12.99 -8.59
C HIS A 112 1.14 -11.68 -7.86
N ASP A 113 1.82 -10.63 -8.33
CA ASP A 113 1.77 -9.27 -7.77
C ASP A 113 0.46 -8.59 -8.19
N ALA A 114 -0.60 -8.98 -7.50
CA ALA A 114 -1.94 -8.42 -7.61
C ALA A 114 -2.38 -7.87 -6.25
N ASP A 115 -3.50 -7.15 -6.21
CA ASP A 115 -4.13 -6.71 -4.97
C ASP A 115 -5.49 -7.41 -4.77
N PRO A 116 -5.60 -8.43 -3.89
CA PRO A 116 -4.54 -9.03 -3.07
C PRO A 116 -3.64 -10.00 -3.86
N ALA A 117 -2.40 -10.16 -3.42
CA ALA A 117 -1.45 -11.07 -4.04
C ALA A 117 -1.85 -12.54 -3.79
N TYR A 118 -1.58 -13.41 -4.76
CA TYR A 118 -1.92 -14.83 -4.68
C TYR A 118 -0.79 -15.73 -5.21
N TRP A 119 -0.86 -17.02 -4.92
CA TRP A 119 0.21 -17.98 -5.17
C TRP A 119 -0.31 -19.13 -6.05
N ILE A 120 0.36 -19.39 -7.17
CA ILE A 120 -0.02 -20.46 -8.12
C ILE A 120 1.21 -21.28 -8.52
N PRO A 121 1.11 -22.62 -8.62
CA PRO A 121 2.17 -23.44 -9.20
C PRO A 121 2.54 -23.00 -10.62
N ARG A 122 3.77 -22.53 -10.79
CA ARG A 122 4.28 -22.01 -12.08
C ARG A 122 5.65 -22.57 -12.45
N LEU A 123 6.38 -23.17 -11.51
CA LEU A 123 7.65 -23.86 -11.77
C LEU A 123 7.54 -25.31 -11.31
N LEU A 124 7.69 -26.26 -12.23
CA LEU A 124 7.30 -27.66 -12.03
C LEU A 124 8.45 -28.60 -12.37
N ARG A 125 8.63 -29.70 -11.65
CA ARG A 125 9.60 -30.72 -12.07
C ARG A 125 9.24 -31.34 -13.42
N SER A 126 10.21 -31.47 -14.32
CA SER A 126 9.97 -31.89 -15.71
C SER A 126 9.71 -33.39 -15.88
N ASP A 127 10.05 -34.22 -14.89
CA ASP A 127 9.87 -35.68 -14.91
C ASP A 127 8.47 -36.14 -14.48
N TYR A 128 7.66 -35.23 -13.93
CA TYR A 128 6.29 -35.48 -13.46
C TYR A 128 5.25 -35.37 -14.59
N GLU A 129 4.12 -36.06 -14.46
CA GLU A 129 3.01 -36.03 -15.43
C GLU A 129 1.98 -34.98 -15.06
N TRP A 130 2.36 -33.72 -15.29
CA TRP A 130 1.47 -32.58 -15.17
C TRP A 130 0.45 -32.54 -16.30
N PHE A 131 -0.77 -32.13 -15.97
CA PHE A 131 -1.80 -31.86 -16.96
C PHE A 131 -2.82 -30.85 -16.43
N PHE A 132 -3.34 -30.01 -17.31
CA PHE A 132 -4.44 -29.11 -17.07
C PHE A 132 -5.79 -29.81 -17.24
N VAL A 133 -6.73 -29.51 -16.33
CA VAL A 133 -8.11 -30.01 -16.36
C VAL A 133 -9.06 -28.84 -16.64
N GLY A 134 -9.89 -28.98 -17.67
CA GLY A 134 -10.86 -27.97 -18.12
C GLY A 134 -10.50 -27.37 -19.49
N ARG A 135 -11.50 -26.89 -20.23
CA ARG A 135 -11.31 -26.24 -21.55
C ARG A 135 -10.95 -24.75 -21.44
N THR A 136 -11.44 -24.10 -20.39
CA THR A 136 -11.13 -22.74 -19.94
C THR A 136 -11.27 -22.73 -18.42
N HIS A 137 -10.68 -21.75 -17.74
CA HIS A 137 -10.51 -21.75 -16.28
C HIS A 137 -9.85 -23.03 -15.74
N GLU A 138 -8.92 -23.57 -16.54
CA GLU A 138 -8.21 -24.80 -16.24
C GLU A 138 -7.34 -24.69 -14.99
N PHE A 139 -7.17 -25.82 -14.31
CA PHE A 139 -6.28 -25.94 -13.17
C PHE A 139 -5.26 -27.05 -13.41
N LEU A 140 -4.06 -26.86 -12.87
CA LEU A 140 -2.98 -27.82 -12.96
C LEU A 140 -3.24 -29.01 -12.03
N SER A 141 -3.04 -30.22 -12.55
CA SER A 141 -3.08 -31.48 -11.82
C SER A 141 -1.85 -32.32 -12.16
N CYS A 142 -1.65 -33.41 -11.41
CA CYS A 142 -0.55 -34.35 -11.61
C CYS A 142 -1.04 -35.77 -11.41
N LYS A 143 -0.55 -36.72 -12.21
CA LYS A 143 -0.87 -38.15 -11.98
C LYS A 143 -0.14 -38.72 -10.77
N GLN A 144 0.99 -38.12 -10.38
CA GLN A 144 1.78 -38.47 -9.22
C GLN A 144 1.37 -37.66 -7.98
N THR A 145 1.60 -38.22 -6.80
CA THR A 145 1.66 -37.43 -5.57
C THR A 145 2.91 -36.56 -5.60
N PHE A 146 2.79 -35.30 -5.19
CA PHE A 146 3.88 -34.33 -5.32
C PHE A 146 3.96 -33.41 -4.09
N SER A 147 5.16 -32.92 -3.80
CA SER A 147 5.42 -31.88 -2.79
C SER A 147 5.32 -30.49 -3.41
N ARG A 148 4.93 -29.49 -2.60
CA ARG A 148 4.83 -28.09 -3.05
C ARG A 148 5.45 -27.12 -2.05
N GLU A 149 6.09 -26.09 -2.58
CA GLU A 149 6.71 -25.01 -1.81
C GLU A 149 6.45 -23.65 -2.47
N ARG A 150 6.48 -22.57 -1.68
CA ARG A 150 6.48 -21.21 -2.22
C ARG A 150 7.89 -20.78 -2.61
N LEU A 151 8.01 -20.12 -3.75
CA LEU A 151 9.28 -19.59 -4.25
C LEU A 151 9.22 -18.05 -4.32
N PRO A 152 9.35 -17.33 -3.19
CA PRO A 152 9.23 -15.87 -3.14
C PRO A 152 10.34 -15.14 -3.93
N GLN A 153 11.37 -15.85 -4.38
CA GLN A 153 12.47 -15.30 -5.18
C GLN A 153 12.02 -14.84 -6.57
N LEU A 154 10.93 -15.43 -7.09
CA LEU A 154 10.36 -15.09 -8.38
C LEU A 154 8.94 -14.54 -8.19
N ILE A 155 8.73 -13.31 -8.63
CA ILE A 155 7.43 -12.63 -8.61
C ILE A 155 6.95 -12.45 -10.03
N ILE A 156 5.67 -12.74 -10.28
CA ILE A 156 5.00 -12.57 -11.57
C ILE A 156 4.20 -11.26 -11.53
N ASP A 157 4.47 -10.38 -12.48
CA ASP A 157 3.61 -9.22 -12.76
C ASP A 157 2.71 -9.57 -13.95
N ASP A 158 1.38 -9.52 -13.76
CA ASP A 158 0.37 -9.73 -14.81
C ASP A 158 -0.09 -8.38 -15.37
N HIS A 159 0.32 -8.07 -16.60
CA HIS A 159 0.04 -6.77 -17.24
C HIS A 159 -1.35 -6.69 -17.85
N ALA A 160 -2.05 -7.83 -17.96
CA ALA A 160 -3.42 -7.85 -18.41
C ALA A 160 -3.64 -7.18 -19.79
N ASP A 161 -2.66 -7.28 -20.71
CA ASP A 161 -2.66 -6.60 -22.02
C ASP A 161 -2.51 -7.55 -23.22
N GLY A 162 -2.70 -8.86 -23.01
CA GLY A 162 -2.63 -9.88 -24.07
C GLY A 162 -3.69 -9.77 -25.16
N GLY A 163 -3.37 -10.30 -26.35
CA GLY A 163 -4.15 -10.16 -27.59
C GLY A 163 -5.53 -10.86 -27.58
N SER A 164 -5.76 -11.79 -26.64
CA SER A 164 -6.93 -12.67 -26.61
C SER A 164 -8.13 -12.16 -25.79
N ARG A 165 -8.20 -10.85 -25.49
CA ARG A 165 -9.18 -10.27 -24.54
C ARG A 165 -10.52 -9.82 -25.14
N ALA A 166 -10.55 -9.34 -26.38
CA ALA A 166 -11.74 -8.68 -26.96
C ALA A 166 -13.00 -9.57 -27.05
N ASP A 167 -12.84 -10.87 -27.30
CA ASP A 167 -13.95 -11.85 -27.43
C ASP A 167 -13.99 -12.89 -26.30
N LYS A 168 -13.30 -12.62 -25.18
CA LYS A 168 -13.08 -13.59 -24.08
C LYS A 168 -14.36 -14.27 -23.63
N PHE A 169 -15.37 -13.50 -23.20
CA PHE A 169 -16.58 -14.06 -22.63
C PHE A 169 -17.40 -14.90 -23.62
N LYS A 170 -17.45 -14.49 -24.90
CA LYS A 170 -18.16 -15.26 -25.94
C LYS A 170 -17.46 -16.60 -26.21
N ARG A 171 -16.13 -16.60 -26.27
CA ARG A 171 -15.32 -17.82 -26.42
C ARG A 171 -15.47 -18.73 -25.21
N ASP A 172 -15.32 -18.21 -24.00
CA ASP A 172 -15.40 -18.99 -22.77
C ASP A 172 -16.78 -19.62 -22.62
N LYS A 173 -17.86 -18.88 -22.92
CA LYS A 173 -19.22 -19.42 -22.97
C LYS A 173 -19.33 -20.63 -23.91
N ALA A 174 -18.85 -20.52 -25.15
CA ALA A 174 -18.91 -21.61 -26.12
C ALA A 174 -18.13 -22.85 -25.66
N LEU A 175 -16.94 -22.67 -25.08
CA LEU A 175 -16.11 -23.75 -24.55
C LEU A 175 -16.77 -24.44 -23.35
N LEU A 176 -17.38 -23.67 -22.45
CA LEU A 176 -18.05 -24.19 -21.25
C LEU A 176 -19.36 -24.91 -21.62
N GLU A 177 -20.15 -24.39 -22.55
CA GLU A 177 -21.34 -25.06 -23.08
C GLU A 177 -20.97 -26.39 -23.76
N GLN A 178 -19.86 -26.44 -24.50
CA GLN A 178 -19.36 -27.68 -25.06
C GLN A 178 -18.92 -28.67 -23.97
N SER A 179 -18.18 -28.19 -22.96
CA SER A 179 -17.77 -29.00 -21.80
C SER A 179 -18.98 -29.64 -21.11
N ILE A 180 -20.03 -28.86 -20.87
CA ILE A 180 -21.26 -29.32 -20.21
C ILE A 180 -22.06 -30.29 -21.09
N LYS A 181 -22.07 -30.11 -22.41
CA LYS A 181 -22.72 -31.08 -23.33
C LYS A 181 -22.05 -32.46 -23.26
N GLU A 182 -20.72 -32.49 -23.15
CA GLU A 182 -19.94 -33.73 -23.07
C GLU A 182 -19.93 -34.31 -21.65
N TYR A 183 -19.84 -33.46 -20.64
CA TYR A 183 -19.76 -33.82 -19.22
C TYR A 183 -20.78 -33.02 -18.39
N PRO A 184 -22.08 -33.38 -18.43
CA PRO A 184 -23.15 -32.60 -17.77
C PRO A 184 -23.01 -32.49 -16.26
N SER A 185 -22.25 -33.39 -15.62
CA SER A 185 -21.97 -33.39 -14.19
C SER A 185 -20.72 -32.60 -13.79
N ASP A 186 -20.02 -31.95 -14.73
CA ASP A 186 -18.86 -31.12 -14.41
C ASP A 186 -19.29 -29.84 -13.68
N GLN A 187 -19.17 -29.89 -12.35
CA GLN A 187 -19.46 -28.79 -11.45
C GLN A 187 -18.70 -27.52 -11.81
N ARG A 188 -17.41 -27.62 -12.17
CA ARG A 188 -16.57 -26.44 -12.41
C ARG A 188 -17.00 -25.72 -13.68
N SER A 189 -17.30 -26.47 -14.75
CA SER A 189 -17.82 -25.88 -15.99
C SER A 189 -19.15 -25.17 -15.77
N TRP A 190 -20.07 -25.73 -14.98
CA TRP A 190 -21.33 -25.04 -14.63
C TRP A 190 -21.11 -23.75 -13.84
N PHE A 191 -20.16 -23.74 -12.90
CA PHE A 191 -19.84 -22.55 -12.12
C PHE A 191 -19.33 -21.41 -13.01
N TYR A 192 -18.33 -21.68 -13.85
CA TYR A 192 -17.77 -20.66 -14.73
C TYR A 192 -18.70 -20.28 -15.88
N LEU A 193 -19.57 -21.19 -16.34
CA LEU A 193 -20.61 -20.83 -17.30
C LEU A 193 -21.55 -19.79 -16.68
N ALA A 194 -21.99 -20.02 -15.44
CA ALA A 194 -22.88 -19.10 -14.75
C ALA A 194 -22.25 -17.72 -14.54
N LEU A 195 -20.97 -17.66 -14.16
CA LEU A 195 -20.22 -16.39 -14.09
C LEU A 195 -20.12 -15.69 -15.45
N THR A 196 -19.79 -16.45 -16.50
CA THR A 196 -19.66 -15.89 -17.86
C THR A 196 -21.00 -15.35 -18.37
N LEU A 197 -22.10 -16.07 -18.16
CA LEU A 197 -23.45 -15.64 -18.54
C LEU A 197 -23.86 -14.37 -17.78
N ARG A 198 -23.54 -14.30 -16.49
CA ARG A 198 -23.76 -13.10 -15.67
C ARG A 198 -22.99 -11.91 -16.25
N ASP A 199 -21.72 -12.09 -16.57
CA ASP A 199 -20.85 -11.02 -17.09
C ASP A 199 -21.24 -10.59 -18.52
N LEU A 200 -21.91 -11.46 -19.27
CA LEU A 200 -22.56 -11.14 -20.56
C LEU A 200 -23.93 -10.45 -20.40
N GLY A 201 -24.46 -10.32 -19.19
CA GLY A 201 -25.79 -9.78 -18.92
C GLY A 201 -26.94 -10.73 -19.23
N GLU A 202 -26.68 -12.02 -19.43
CA GLU A 202 -27.69 -13.06 -19.68
C GLU A 202 -28.26 -13.60 -18.36
N THR A 203 -28.97 -12.74 -17.63
CA THR A 203 -29.38 -12.97 -16.22
C THR A 203 -30.12 -14.29 -15.98
N ASP A 204 -31.17 -14.59 -16.76
CA ASP A 204 -31.99 -15.79 -16.52
C ASP A 204 -31.21 -17.08 -16.79
N ALA A 205 -30.36 -17.07 -17.82
CA ALA A 205 -29.47 -18.19 -18.14
C ALA A 205 -28.41 -18.37 -17.05
N ALA A 206 -27.85 -17.28 -16.52
CA ALA A 206 -26.92 -17.32 -15.41
C ALA A 206 -27.55 -17.92 -14.14
N ILE A 207 -28.78 -17.50 -13.80
CA ILE A 207 -29.53 -18.07 -12.67
C ILE A 207 -29.74 -19.57 -12.86
N ALA A 208 -30.18 -20.02 -14.04
CA ALA A 208 -30.38 -21.44 -14.33
C ALA A 208 -29.06 -22.23 -14.21
N ALA A 209 -27.95 -21.69 -14.72
CA ALA A 209 -26.64 -22.32 -14.61
C ALA A 209 -26.14 -22.40 -13.15
N PHE A 210 -26.33 -21.35 -12.34
CA PHE A 210 -26.02 -21.40 -10.91
C PHE A 210 -26.89 -22.41 -10.17
N GLN A 211 -28.18 -22.55 -10.51
CA GLN A 211 -29.06 -23.56 -9.92
C GLN A 211 -28.58 -24.98 -10.24
N GLN A 212 -28.14 -25.24 -11.48
CA GLN A 212 -27.50 -26.51 -11.84
C GLN A 212 -26.21 -26.73 -11.05
N ARG A 213 -25.36 -25.70 -10.92
CA ARG A 213 -24.15 -25.78 -10.10
C ARG A 213 -24.45 -26.15 -8.66
N VAL A 214 -25.48 -25.56 -8.05
CA VAL A 214 -25.92 -25.87 -6.68
C VAL A 214 -26.41 -27.32 -6.57
N ALA A 215 -27.25 -27.77 -7.51
CA ALA A 215 -27.80 -29.13 -7.51
C ALA A 215 -26.72 -30.22 -7.59
N LEU A 216 -25.61 -29.95 -8.29
CA LEU A 216 -24.49 -30.89 -8.42
C LEU A 216 -23.62 -31.00 -7.15
N GLY A 217 -23.76 -30.10 -6.16
CA GLY A 217 -23.00 -30.15 -4.90
C GLY A 217 -21.48 -29.96 -5.07
N GLY A 218 -20.65 -30.57 -4.24
CA GLY A 218 -19.19 -30.46 -4.33
C GLY A 218 -18.57 -29.37 -3.46
N TRP A 219 -17.60 -28.61 -3.97
CA TRP A 219 -16.87 -27.64 -3.14
C TRP A 219 -17.80 -26.55 -2.58
N ALA A 220 -17.90 -26.51 -1.25
CA ALA A 220 -18.91 -25.72 -0.55
C ALA A 220 -18.81 -24.21 -0.80
N GLN A 221 -17.62 -23.66 -1.04
CA GLN A 221 -17.47 -22.22 -1.30
C GLN A 221 -18.09 -21.80 -2.65
N GLU A 222 -17.95 -22.63 -3.69
CA GLU A 222 -18.61 -22.39 -4.98
C GLU A 222 -20.13 -22.59 -4.91
N VAL A 223 -20.61 -23.56 -4.13
CA VAL A 223 -22.06 -23.76 -3.91
C VAL A 223 -22.66 -22.55 -3.20
N PHE A 224 -22.02 -22.10 -2.11
CA PHE A 224 -22.40 -20.87 -1.41
C PHE A 224 -22.42 -19.67 -2.35
N TYR A 225 -21.33 -19.46 -3.09
CA TYR A 225 -21.21 -18.31 -3.97
C TYR A 225 -22.27 -18.36 -5.08
N SER A 226 -22.60 -19.54 -5.59
CA SER A 226 -23.70 -19.71 -6.55
C SER A 226 -25.05 -19.30 -5.96
N LEU A 227 -25.37 -19.74 -4.73
CA LEU A 227 -26.60 -19.35 -4.03
C LEU A 227 -26.66 -17.82 -3.82
N TYR A 228 -25.54 -17.22 -3.41
CA TYR A 228 -25.42 -15.77 -3.20
C TYR A 228 -25.59 -14.99 -4.50
N GLN A 229 -24.95 -15.42 -5.59
CA GLN A 229 -25.06 -14.77 -6.90
C GLN A 229 -26.49 -14.84 -7.47
N ILE A 230 -27.21 -15.95 -7.28
CA ILE A 230 -28.64 -16.01 -7.65
C ILE A 230 -29.42 -14.93 -6.87
N GLY A 231 -29.17 -14.78 -5.57
CA GLY A 231 -29.82 -13.75 -4.76
C GLY A 231 -29.55 -12.33 -5.28
N LEU A 232 -28.31 -12.02 -5.65
CA LEU A 232 -27.93 -10.74 -6.25
C LEU A 232 -28.62 -10.47 -7.58
N LEU A 233 -28.70 -11.49 -8.45
CA LEU A 233 -29.34 -11.38 -9.76
C LEU A 233 -30.86 -11.21 -9.64
N LEU A 234 -31.48 -11.92 -8.70
CA LEU A 234 -32.92 -11.77 -8.42
C LEU A 234 -33.25 -10.41 -7.83
N ARG A 235 -32.34 -9.77 -7.10
CA ARG A 235 -32.61 -8.48 -6.43
C ARG A 235 -33.12 -7.40 -7.39
N THR A 236 -32.70 -7.42 -8.65
CA THR A 236 -33.13 -6.48 -9.69
C THR A 236 -34.42 -6.90 -10.40
N GLN A 237 -34.82 -8.17 -10.31
CA GLN A 237 -36.00 -8.73 -10.96
C GLN A 237 -37.19 -8.90 -10.01
N ASP A 238 -36.95 -9.50 -8.84
CA ASP A 238 -37.91 -9.84 -7.79
C ASP A 238 -37.22 -9.83 -6.42
N GLN A 239 -37.44 -8.77 -5.65
CA GLN A 239 -36.86 -8.61 -4.31
C GLN A 239 -37.35 -9.67 -3.31
N SER A 240 -38.57 -10.21 -3.46
CA SER A 240 -39.09 -11.23 -2.55
C SER A 240 -38.37 -12.57 -2.77
N ALA A 241 -38.18 -12.94 -4.04
CA ALA A 241 -37.39 -14.10 -4.40
C ALA A 241 -35.92 -13.94 -3.97
N ALA A 242 -35.36 -12.74 -4.12
CA ALA A 242 -34.00 -12.42 -3.69
C ALA A 242 -33.81 -12.62 -2.18
N ILE A 243 -34.75 -12.15 -1.33
CA ILE A 243 -34.69 -12.33 0.13
C ILE A 243 -34.65 -13.82 0.49
N ILE A 244 -35.55 -14.63 -0.09
CA ILE A 244 -35.60 -16.08 0.16
C ILE A 244 -34.26 -16.73 -0.23
N GLN A 245 -33.74 -16.35 -1.39
CA GLN A 245 -32.50 -16.92 -1.92
C GLN A 245 -31.26 -16.50 -1.10
N LEU A 246 -31.17 -15.25 -0.66
CA LEU A 246 -30.07 -14.76 0.20
C LEU A 246 -30.11 -15.42 1.58
N LEU A 247 -31.29 -15.63 2.16
CA LEU A 247 -31.45 -16.42 3.39
C LEU A 247 -31.02 -17.87 3.19
N ALA A 248 -31.32 -18.49 2.03
CA ALA A 248 -30.84 -19.83 1.72
C ALA A 248 -29.30 -19.89 1.60
N ALA A 249 -28.67 -18.86 1.00
CA ALA A 249 -27.22 -18.75 0.95
C ALA A 249 -26.60 -18.62 2.35
N TRP A 250 -27.17 -17.77 3.20
CA TRP A 250 -26.71 -17.62 4.59
C TRP A 250 -26.91 -18.89 5.40
N ASN A 251 -28.07 -19.55 5.31
CA ASN A 251 -28.33 -20.81 6.03
C ASN A 251 -27.38 -21.94 5.59
N PHE A 252 -26.96 -21.94 4.32
CA PHE A 252 -25.95 -22.88 3.81
C PHE A 252 -24.54 -22.60 4.37
N ARG A 253 -24.19 -21.34 4.59
CA ARG A 253 -22.88 -20.94 5.12
C ARG A 253 -23.01 -19.75 6.10
N PRO A 254 -23.45 -19.97 7.34
CA PRO A 254 -23.84 -18.89 8.26
C PRO A 254 -22.67 -18.05 8.78
N THR A 255 -21.44 -18.48 8.51
CA THR A 255 -20.21 -17.74 8.81
C THR A 255 -19.91 -16.62 7.80
N ARG A 256 -20.74 -16.43 6.77
CA ARG A 256 -20.53 -15.45 5.71
C ARG A 256 -21.49 -14.27 5.88
N ALA A 257 -20.93 -13.07 5.99
CA ALA A 257 -21.68 -11.83 6.22
C ALA A 257 -22.32 -11.24 4.94
N GLU A 258 -21.83 -11.64 3.75
CA GLU A 258 -22.25 -11.07 2.48
C GLU A 258 -23.76 -11.13 2.19
N PRO A 259 -24.47 -12.24 2.47
CA PRO A 259 -25.92 -12.27 2.28
C PRO A 259 -26.67 -11.35 3.25
N LEU A 260 -26.16 -11.17 4.47
CA LEU A 260 -26.75 -10.28 5.48
C LEU A 260 -26.63 -8.81 5.07
N LEU A 261 -25.50 -8.43 4.47
CA LEU A 261 -25.31 -7.10 3.88
C LEU A 261 -26.37 -6.82 2.79
N GLU A 262 -26.58 -7.77 1.89
CA GLU A 262 -27.56 -7.59 0.82
C GLU A 262 -29.01 -7.56 1.33
N LEU A 263 -29.32 -8.37 2.34
CA LEU A 263 -30.61 -8.30 3.03
C LEU A 263 -30.82 -6.92 3.69
N ALA A 264 -29.80 -6.39 4.37
CA ALA A 264 -29.84 -5.04 4.94
C ALA A 264 -30.11 -3.98 3.86
N ARG A 265 -29.37 -4.03 2.74
CA ARG A 265 -29.55 -3.14 1.57
C ARG A 265 -30.98 -3.20 1.02
N ILE A 266 -31.54 -4.40 0.84
CA ILE A 266 -32.93 -4.58 0.34
C ILE A 266 -33.92 -3.96 1.32
N HIS A 267 -33.80 -4.27 2.62
CA HIS A 267 -34.74 -3.76 3.61
C HIS A 267 -34.62 -2.24 3.81
N ARG A 268 -33.42 -1.67 3.69
CA ARG A 268 -33.25 -0.21 3.64
C ARG A 268 -33.99 0.41 2.45
N GLN A 269 -33.83 -0.15 1.25
CA GLN A 269 -34.53 0.35 0.05
C GLN A 269 -36.06 0.28 0.18
N LEU A 270 -36.58 -0.71 0.90
CA LEU A 270 -38.00 -0.86 1.22
C LEU A 270 -38.48 0.04 2.38
N GLY A 271 -37.59 0.81 3.02
CA GLY A 271 -37.90 1.63 4.20
C GLY A 271 -38.14 0.81 5.48
N GLN A 272 -37.75 -0.46 5.50
CA GLN A 272 -37.92 -1.39 6.62
C GLN A 272 -36.69 -1.36 7.53
N TYR A 273 -36.43 -0.21 8.15
CA TYR A 273 -35.18 0.06 8.87
C TYR A 273 -34.92 -0.86 10.07
N ALA A 274 -35.95 -1.34 10.76
CA ALA A 274 -35.78 -2.32 11.83
C ALA A 274 -35.26 -3.68 11.32
N LEU A 275 -35.65 -4.10 10.12
CA LEU A 275 -35.11 -5.29 9.47
C LEU A 275 -33.70 -5.03 8.92
N CYS A 276 -33.45 -3.83 8.40
CA CYS A 276 -32.09 -3.42 8.04
C CYS A 276 -31.13 -3.53 9.23
N GLU A 277 -31.49 -2.94 10.38
CA GLU A 277 -30.72 -3.03 11.63
C GLU A 277 -30.50 -4.49 12.06
N LEU A 278 -31.54 -5.31 12.03
CA LEU A 278 -31.45 -6.72 12.42
C LEU A 278 -30.37 -7.46 11.61
N TYR A 279 -30.42 -7.36 10.28
CA TYR A 279 -29.45 -8.05 9.42
C TYR A 279 -28.06 -7.42 9.51
N ALA A 280 -27.97 -6.09 9.53
CA ALA A 280 -26.70 -5.38 9.60
C ALA A 280 -25.95 -5.69 10.91
N SER A 281 -26.64 -5.63 12.05
CA SER A 281 -26.06 -5.94 13.37
C SER A 281 -25.65 -7.41 13.46
N THR A 282 -26.48 -8.33 12.96
CA THR A 282 -26.13 -9.77 12.91
C THR A 282 -24.88 -10.00 12.09
N GLY A 283 -24.71 -9.29 10.97
CA GLY A 283 -23.51 -9.40 10.13
C GLY A 283 -22.26 -8.87 10.82
N LEU A 284 -22.37 -7.78 11.60
CA LEU A 284 -21.25 -7.18 12.34
C LEU A 284 -20.73 -8.06 13.50
N GLU A 285 -21.54 -9.00 13.99
CA GLU A 285 -21.09 -9.98 14.99
C GLU A 285 -20.21 -11.10 14.40
N LEU A 286 -20.19 -11.25 13.07
CA LEU A 286 -19.39 -12.27 12.40
C LEU A 286 -17.93 -11.83 12.24
N PRO A 287 -16.95 -12.68 12.60
CA PRO A 287 -15.55 -12.39 12.30
C PRO A 287 -15.30 -12.44 10.78
N PRO A 288 -14.20 -11.84 10.29
CA PRO A 288 -13.76 -12.02 8.91
C PRO A 288 -13.72 -13.49 8.48
N SER A 289 -14.24 -13.77 7.29
CA SER A 289 -14.33 -15.15 6.78
C SER A 289 -12.93 -15.77 6.62
N THR A 290 -12.80 -17.03 7.05
CA THR A 290 -11.59 -17.85 6.83
C THR A 290 -11.63 -18.63 5.50
N ASP A 291 -12.61 -18.35 4.63
CA ASP A 291 -12.70 -18.99 3.32
C ASP A 291 -11.57 -18.56 2.41
N SER A 292 -11.13 -19.48 1.57
CA SER A 292 -10.00 -19.29 0.66
C SER A 292 -10.36 -18.54 -0.63
N ALA A 293 -11.65 -18.38 -0.97
CA ALA A 293 -12.08 -17.76 -2.21
C ALA A 293 -13.45 -17.05 -2.10
N PHE A 294 -13.67 -16.12 -3.03
CA PHE A 294 -14.93 -15.39 -3.24
C PHE A 294 -15.45 -14.63 -2.01
N VAL A 295 -14.57 -14.14 -1.16
CA VAL A 295 -14.92 -13.31 0.00
C VAL A 295 -15.02 -11.85 -0.43
N HIS A 296 -16.14 -11.19 -0.12
CA HIS A 296 -16.29 -9.75 -0.37
C HIS A 296 -15.95 -9.01 0.92
N THR A 297 -14.72 -8.50 1.02
CA THR A 297 -14.20 -7.90 2.26
C THR A 297 -14.98 -6.66 2.68
N GLU A 298 -15.59 -5.93 1.74
CA GLU A 298 -16.43 -4.75 2.01
C GLU A 298 -17.50 -5.00 3.07
N ALA A 299 -18.06 -6.22 3.13
CA ALA A 299 -19.08 -6.58 4.11
C ALA A 299 -18.53 -6.52 5.53
N TYR A 300 -17.26 -6.88 5.74
CA TYR A 300 -16.59 -6.92 7.03
C TYR A 300 -15.93 -5.58 7.37
N ASP A 301 -15.43 -4.87 6.35
CA ASP A 301 -14.61 -3.68 6.53
C ASP A 301 -15.47 -2.44 6.87
N TRP A 302 -16.55 -2.20 6.11
CA TRP A 302 -17.32 -0.94 6.24
C TRP A 302 -18.81 -1.02 5.88
N ALA A 303 -19.20 -1.86 4.92
CA ALA A 303 -20.52 -1.74 4.27
C ALA A 303 -21.69 -2.03 5.24
N LEU A 304 -21.53 -2.99 6.14
CA LEU A 304 -22.54 -3.27 7.17
C LEU A 304 -22.71 -2.11 8.16
N LYS A 305 -21.59 -1.48 8.59
CA LYS A 305 -21.63 -0.29 9.45
C LYS A 305 -22.36 0.87 8.74
N PHE A 306 -22.13 1.05 7.44
CA PHE A 306 -22.80 2.09 6.66
C PHE A 306 -24.32 1.87 6.56
N GLU A 307 -24.76 0.65 6.26
CA GLU A 307 -26.19 0.31 6.24
C GLU A 307 -26.86 0.47 7.62
N LEU A 308 -26.15 0.10 8.69
CA LEU A 308 -26.60 0.27 10.07
C LEU A 308 -26.74 1.75 10.46
N ALA A 309 -25.78 2.60 10.06
CA ALA A 309 -25.84 4.03 10.34
C ALA A 309 -27.08 4.69 9.72
N ILE A 310 -27.43 4.30 8.49
CA ILE A 310 -28.67 4.77 7.85
C ILE A 310 -29.90 4.26 8.60
N ALA A 311 -29.92 2.98 8.98
CA ALA A 311 -31.04 2.39 9.71
C ALA A 311 -31.28 3.11 11.05
N TRP A 312 -30.22 3.34 11.83
CA TRP A 312 -30.30 4.03 13.13
C TRP A 312 -30.82 5.46 13.00
N PHE A 313 -30.40 6.20 11.99
CA PHE A 313 -30.94 7.55 11.74
C PHE A 313 -32.46 7.51 11.59
N HIS A 314 -32.98 6.62 10.74
CA HIS A 314 -34.42 6.50 10.49
C HIS A 314 -35.21 5.89 11.65
N LEU A 315 -34.56 5.17 12.56
CA LEU A 315 -35.15 4.66 13.79
C LEU A 315 -35.14 5.69 14.94
N GLY A 316 -34.61 6.89 14.70
CA GLY A 316 -34.52 7.97 15.70
C GLY A 316 -33.32 7.83 16.65
N ARG A 317 -32.40 6.91 16.38
CA ARG A 317 -31.12 6.72 17.10
C ARG A 317 -30.04 7.61 16.48
N VAL A 318 -30.32 8.92 16.46
CA VAL A 318 -29.58 9.89 15.63
C VAL A 318 -28.15 10.10 16.14
N GLU A 319 -27.94 10.11 17.46
CA GLU A 319 -26.61 10.19 18.06
C GLU A 319 -25.75 8.96 17.74
N GLU A 320 -26.31 7.74 17.78
CA GLU A 320 -25.57 6.54 17.42
C GLU A 320 -25.27 6.48 15.92
N ALA A 321 -26.22 6.90 15.08
CA ALA A 321 -26.01 7.04 13.65
C ALA A 321 -24.89 8.03 13.31
N LEU A 322 -24.84 9.17 14.01
CA LEU A 322 -23.77 10.16 13.86
C LEU A 322 -22.41 9.55 14.23
N ALA A 323 -22.33 8.89 15.39
CA ALA A 323 -21.10 8.25 15.86
C ALA A 323 -20.59 7.18 14.88
N LEU A 324 -21.49 6.38 14.29
CA LEU A 324 -21.11 5.34 13.34
C LEU A 324 -20.68 5.90 11.97
N ASN A 325 -21.28 7.01 11.51
CA ASN A 325 -20.79 7.73 10.33
C ASN A 325 -19.41 8.37 10.58
N ASP A 326 -19.18 8.89 11.78
CA ASP A 326 -17.86 9.38 12.18
C ASP A 326 -16.84 8.23 12.17
N GLU A 327 -17.16 7.08 12.76
CA GLU A 327 -16.31 5.87 12.74
C GLU A 327 -15.96 5.43 11.31
N LEU A 328 -16.93 5.42 10.39
CA LEU A 328 -16.70 5.08 8.98
C LEU A 328 -15.70 6.03 8.28
N LEU A 329 -15.81 7.33 8.53
CA LEU A 329 -14.85 8.32 7.99
C LEU A 329 -13.45 8.18 8.61
N LEU A 330 -13.37 7.61 9.81
CA LEU A 330 -12.14 7.43 10.58
C LEU A 330 -11.41 6.12 10.23
N ASP A 331 -12.14 5.01 10.12
CA ASP A 331 -11.63 3.69 9.72
C ASP A 331 -11.21 3.69 8.24
N GLY A 332 -11.82 4.55 7.43
CA GLY A 332 -11.61 4.66 6.00
C GLY A 332 -12.65 3.85 5.22
N VAL A 333 -13.21 4.48 4.19
CA VAL A 333 -14.07 3.84 3.20
C VAL A 333 -13.49 4.08 1.81
N PRO A 334 -13.87 3.30 0.78
CA PRO A 334 -13.51 3.61 -0.60
C PRO A 334 -13.85 5.07 -0.95
N ASN A 335 -13.00 5.74 -1.74
CA ASN A 335 -13.12 7.18 -2.01
C ASN A 335 -14.49 7.57 -2.58
N GLU A 336 -15.08 6.70 -3.39
CA GLU A 336 -16.41 6.84 -3.96
C GLU A 336 -17.54 6.83 -2.92
N MET A 337 -17.29 6.24 -1.75
CA MET A 337 -18.25 6.16 -0.64
C MET A 337 -18.17 7.35 0.31
N VAL A 338 -17.04 8.05 0.37
CA VAL A 338 -16.82 9.20 1.27
C VAL A 338 -17.94 10.26 1.18
N PRO A 339 -18.38 10.71 -0.02
CA PRO A 339 -19.47 11.68 -0.12
C PRO A 339 -20.79 11.20 0.49
N TRP A 340 -21.08 9.90 0.39
CA TRP A 340 -22.31 9.30 0.92
C TRP A 340 -22.30 9.22 2.44
N VAL A 341 -21.15 8.87 3.04
CA VAL A 341 -21.00 8.87 4.50
C VAL A 341 -21.12 10.30 5.04
N HIS A 342 -20.51 11.29 4.37
CA HIS A 342 -20.69 12.71 4.72
C HIS A 342 -22.15 13.16 4.60
N HIS A 343 -22.88 12.69 3.59
CA HIS A 343 -24.28 13.04 3.42
C HIS A 343 -25.15 12.52 4.56
N ASN A 344 -24.98 11.24 4.93
CA ASN A 344 -25.72 10.64 6.04
C ASN A 344 -25.36 11.31 7.39
N ARG A 345 -24.08 11.64 7.58
CA ARG A 345 -23.60 12.43 8.73
C ARG A 345 -24.28 13.81 8.81
N SER A 346 -24.38 14.53 7.69
CA SER A 346 -25.03 15.85 7.62
C SER A 346 -26.50 15.78 8.01
N TRP A 347 -27.23 14.74 7.58
CA TRP A 347 -28.61 14.52 8.03
C TRP A 347 -28.71 14.33 9.55
N CYS A 348 -27.77 13.58 10.15
CA CYS A 348 -27.73 13.40 11.59
C CYS A 348 -27.50 14.74 12.31
N LEU A 349 -26.51 15.53 11.88
CA LEU A 349 -26.22 16.84 12.47
C LEU A 349 -27.41 17.79 12.36
N HIS A 350 -28.02 17.87 11.18
CA HIS A 350 -29.20 18.69 10.95
C HIS A 350 -30.36 18.29 11.87
N SER A 351 -30.63 16.98 12.00
CA SER A 351 -31.69 16.47 12.88
C SER A 351 -31.43 16.76 14.37
N LEU A 352 -30.16 16.89 14.77
CA LEU A 352 -29.76 17.24 16.14
C LEU A 352 -29.70 18.75 16.38
N GLY A 353 -29.97 19.58 15.36
CA GLY A 353 -29.81 21.04 15.45
C GLY A 353 -28.36 21.49 15.57
N ARG A 354 -27.41 20.63 15.17
CA ARG A 354 -25.98 20.90 15.20
C ARG A 354 -25.54 21.48 13.86
N PRO A 355 -24.59 22.42 13.83
CA PRO A 355 -24.08 22.92 12.57
C PRO A 355 -23.44 21.80 11.75
N ASP A 356 -23.51 21.84 10.41
CA ASP A 356 -22.78 20.87 9.55
C ASP A 356 -21.25 20.95 9.75
N HIS A 357 -20.78 22.12 10.21
CA HIS A 357 -19.40 22.36 10.62
C HIS A 357 -19.13 21.99 12.08
N GLU A 358 -20.11 21.44 12.82
CA GLU A 358 -19.85 20.77 14.09
C GLU A 358 -18.93 19.61 13.78
N THR A 359 -17.68 19.91 14.08
CA THR A 359 -16.54 19.30 13.44
C THR A 359 -16.59 17.85 13.85
N LEU A 360 -16.33 16.97 12.87
CA LEU A 360 -15.68 15.71 13.13
C LEU A 360 -14.80 15.91 14.38
N ALA A 361 -14.85 15.00 15.34
CA ALA A 361 -13.58 14.72 15.97
C ALA A 361 -12.65 14.37 14.79
N ARG A 362 -11.87 15.38 14.32
CA ARG A 362 -10.97 15.48 13.14
C ARG A 362 -11.47 16.12 11.84
N LEU A 363 -11.10 17.40 11.71
CA LEU A 363 -11.06 18.29 10.55
C LEU A 363 -10.93 17.63 9.15
N PRO A 364 -11.60 18.20 8.12
CA PRO A 364 -11.77 17.61 6.79
C PRO A 364 -10.45 17.32 6.06
N ILE A 365 -10.44 16.21 5.32
CA ILE A 365 -9.49 15.92 4.23
C ILE A 365 -10.30 16.14 2.95
N GLY A 366 -10.10 17.26 2.27
CA GLY A 366 -10.86 17.68 1.09
C GLY A 366 -10.12 18.76 0.28
N SER A 367 -10.63 19.12 -0.90
CA SER A 367 -9.96 19.93 -1.94
C SER A 367 -9.56 21.36 -1.55
N ASP A 368 -9.96 21.84 -0.38
CA ASP A 368 -9.68 23.20 0.12
C ASP A 368 -8.63 23.15 1.24
N ILE A 369 -7.39 22.76 0.91
CA ILE A 369 -6.27 22.86 1.86
C ILE A 369 -5.81 24.34 1.89
N PRO A 370 -5.93 25.06 3.01
CA PRO A 370 -5.51 26.45 3.12
C PRO A 370 -3.98 26.61 3.09
N ALA A 371 -3.50 27.78 2.67
CA ALA A 371 -2.11 28.16 2.91
C ALA A 371 -1.91 28.42 4.41
N LEU A 372 -0.74 28.12 4.96
CA LEU A 372 -0.40 28.42 6.34
C LEU A 372 -0.61 29.90 6.68
N ALA A 373 -0.27 30.80 5.74
CA ALA A 373 -0.46 32.24 5.85
C ALA A 373 -1.93 32.68 6.01
N THR A 374 -2.90 31.81 5.73
CA THR A 374 -4.33 32.08 5.97
C THR A 374 -4.81 31.60 7.33
N LEU A 375 -4.03 30.72 7.98
CA LEU A 375 -4.30 30.21 9.32
C LEU A 375 -3.57 31.00 10.41
N ILE A 376 -2.40 31.54 10.07
CA ILE A 376 -1.51 32.25 10.98
C ILE A 376 -1.14 33.59 10.35
N ASP A 377 -1.52 34.68 11.03
CA ASP A 377 -1.40 36.04 10.50
C ASP A 377 0.05 36.55 10.39
N ASP A 378 1.00 35.97 11.13
CA ASP A 378 2.36 36.48 11.31
C ASP A 378 3.46 35.55 10.77
N VAL A 379 3.21 34.93 9.61
CA VAL A 379 4.21 34.08 8.97
C VAL A 379 5.29 34.87 8.22
N ALA A 380 6.55 34.47 8.39
CA ALA A 380 7.68 35.00 7.63
C ALA A 380 8.51 33.86 6.99
N TYR A 381 8.58 33.85 5.67
CA TYR A 381 9.31 32.84 4.90
C TYR A 381 10.73 33.30 4.58
N THR A 382 11.70 32.39 4.65
CA THR A 382 13.11 32.66 4.29
C THR A 382 13.67 31.48 3.51
N SER A 383 14.20 31.75 2.31
CA SER A 383 14.89 30.72 1.51
C SER A 383 16.29 30.50 2.08
N LEU A 384 16.73 29.25 2.11
CA LEU A 384 18.08 28.87 2.50
C LEU A 384 18.91 28.64 1.24
N ALA A 385 20.02 29.36 1.14
CA ALA A 385 21.05 29.14 0.13
C ALA A 385 22.38 28.91 0.82
N ILE A 386 23.18 27.98 0.30
CA ILE A 386 24.53 27.74 0.80
C ILE A 386 25.44 27.26 -0.33
N ASP A 387 26.58 27.92 -0.48
CA ASP A 387 27.60 27.48 -1.41
C ASP A 387 28.17 26.15 -0.91
N HIS A 388 28.12 25.13 -1.76
CA HIS A 388 28.60 23.80 -1.44
C HIS A 388 29.07 23.07 -2.69
N THR A 389 29.89 22.05 -2.49
CA THR A 389 30.28 21.09 -3.53
C THR A 389 29.56 19.78 -3.25
N PRO A 390 28.95 19.12 -4.25
CA PRO A 390 29.09 19.31 -5.71
C PRO A 390 28.18 20.37 -6.35
N GLY A 391 27.37 21.09 -5.57
CA GLY A 391 26.48 22.13 -6.09
C GLY A 391 25.14 21.60 -6.61
N TRP A 392 24.68 20.47 -6.09
CA TRP A 392 23.35 19.95 -6.41
C TRP A 392 22.23 20.76 -5.72
N SER A 393 20.98 20.51 -6.10
CA SER A 393 19.82 21.18 -5.51
C SER A 393 19.77 21.02 -3.99
N LEU A 394 19.40 22.09 -3.27
CA LEU A 394 19.26 22.11 -1.81
C LEU A 394 17.78 22.03 -1.42
N PHE A 395 17.40 21.05 -0.62
CA PHE A 395 16.01 20.83 -0.25
C PHE A 395 15.87 20.06 1.08
N ASN A 396 14.63 19.86 1.51
CA ASN A 396 14.21 19.14 2.72
C ASN A 396 15.08 19.46 3.97
N PRO A 397 15.25 20.75 4.33
CA PRO A 397 16.03 21.15 5.49
C PRO A 397 15.36 20.71 6.80
N SER A 398 16.17 20.41 7.81
CA SER A 398 15.77 20.13 9.19
C SER A 398 16.43 21.12 10.15
N VAL A 399 15.68 22.15 10.57
CA VAL A 399 16.09 23.14 11.56
C VAL A 399 15.92 22.59 12.97
N THR A 400 16.83 22.92 13.88
CA THR A 400 16.81 22.49 15.29
C THR A 400 17.47 23.52 16.19
N ASN A 401 17.24 23.43 17.50
CA ASN A 401 17.83 24.31 18.49
C ASN A 401 19.29 23.94 18.79
N ASP A 402 20.16 24.96 18.91
CA ASP A 402 21.50 24.77 19.46
C ASP A 402 21.48 24.95 20.99
N PRO A 403 21.92 23.95 21.77
CA PRO A 403 22.10 24.12 23.22
C PRO A 403 23.03 25.26 23.61
N GLN A 404 23.94 25.69 22.73
CA GLN A 404 24.83 26.84 22.92
C GLN A 404 24.16 28.18 22.56
N GLY A 405 22.93 28.15 22.04
CA GLY A 405 22.15 29.31 21.62
C GLY A 405 22.08 29.46 20.10
N GLY A 406 20.91 29.86 19.61
CA GLY A 406 20.61 29.99 18.19
C GLY A 406 20.05 28.71 17.56
N LEU A 407 20.11 28.64 16.23
CA LEU A 407 19.57 27.54 15.45
C LEU A 407 20.64 26.90 14.56
N VAL A 408 20.49 25.61 14.34
CA VAL A 408 21.30 24.80 13.43
C VAL A 408 20.36 24.17 12.42
N VAL A 409 20.82 24.00 11.19
CA VAL A 409 20.04 23.37 10.13
C VAL A 409 20.86 22.31 9.43
N ASN A 410 20.26 21.14 9.24
CA ASN A 410 20.69 20.17 8.24
C ASN A 410 20.00 20.49 6.91
N ILE A 411 20.74 20.59 5.80
CA ILE A 411 20.19 20.82 4.47
C ILE A 411 20.59 19.65 3.58
N ARG A 412 19.60 18.96 3.00
CA ARG A 412 19.83 17.85 2.07
C ARG A 412 20.21 18.41 0.70
N SER A 413 21.16 17.77 0.04
CA SER A 413 21.52 18.02 -1.35
C SER A 413 21.65 16.71 -2.10
N SER A 414 21.10 16.62 -3.32
CA SER A 414 21.05 15.35 -4.07
C SER A 414 21.19 15.55 -5.57
N ASN A 415 21.83 14.59 -6.24
CA ASN A 415 22.22 14.65 -7.66
C ASN A 415 21.07 14.54 -8.69
N TYR A 416 19.83 14.86 -8.34
CA TYR A 416 18.68 14.78 -9.24
C TYR A 416 17.82 16.05 -9.19
N VAL A 417 17.01 16.23 -10.23
CA VAL A 417 15.85 17.13 -10.27
C VAL A 417 14.63 16.32 -10.67
N ILE A 418 13.47 16.64 -10.09
CA ILE A 418 12.20 16.05 -10.49
C ILE A 418 11.61 16.89 -11.63
N ALA A 419 11.41 16.27 -12.79
CA ALA A 419 10.74 16.89 -13.93
C ALA A 419 9.21 17.00 -13.70
N ALA A 420 8.53 17.80 -14.52
CA ALA A 420 7.09 18.04 -14.38
C ALA A 420 6.22 16.77 -14.51
N ASP A 421 6.73 15.73 -15.17
CA ASP A 421 6.09 14.41 -15.31
C ASP A 421 6.44 13.43 -14.16
N GLY A 422 7.23 13.88 -13.18
CA GLY A 422 7.68 13.07 -12.04
C GLY A 422 8.94 12.26 -12.28
N SER A 423 9.56 12.33 -13.47
CA SER A 423 10.82 11.62 -13.76
C SER A 423 12.03 12.30 -13.10
N TYR A 424 13.04 11.50 -12.73
CA TYR A 424 14.30 11.99 -12.20
C TYR A 424 15.25 12.32 -13.35
N THR A 425 15.79 13.54 -13.37
CA THR A 425 16.90 13.93 -14.25
C THR A 425 18.15 14.11 -13.40
N PHE A 426 19.20 13.34 -13.68
CA PHE A 426 20.46 13.44 -12.94
C PHE A 426 21.26 14.68 -13.33
N GLN A 427 21.92 15.29 -12.35
CA GLN A 427 22.69 16.53 -12.53
C GLN A 427 24.17 16.21 -12.79
N GLY A 428 24.75 16.80 -13.84
CA GLY A 428 26.19 16.73 -14.12
C GLY A 428 26.64 15.41 -14.74
N THR A 429 27.77 14.86 -14.27
CA THR A 429 28.36 13.60 -14.79
C THR A 429 27.82 12.35 -14.11
N ASP A 430 26.85 12.47 -13.21
CA ASP A 430 26.31 11.39 -12.37
C ASP A 430 25.08 10.68 -13.00
N ASP A 431 25.10 10.44 -14.31
CA ASP A 431 24.00 9.81 -15.06
C ASP A 431 24.07 8.27 -15.07
N ASP A 432 24.46 7.68 -13.94
CA ASP A 432 24.56 6.22 -13.77
C ASP A 432 23.31 5.60 -13.11
N GLY A 433 22.25 6.39 -12.96
CA GLY A 433 20.98 5.94 -12.38
C GLY A 433 20.98 5.83 -10.85
N ILE A 434 22.05 6.25 -10.17
CA ILE A 434 22.18 6.17 -8.71
C ILE A 434 21.92 7.54 -8.08
N ILE A 435 20.93 7.60 -7.18
CA ILE A 435 20.65 8.78 -6.36
C ILE A 435 21.72 8.89 -5.29
N ARG A 436 22.43 10.01 -5.25
CA ARG A 436 23.46 10.35 -4.27
C ARG A 436 23.03 11.55 -3.47
N THR A 437 23.02 11.40 -2.15
CA THR A 437 22.62 12.44 -1.21
C THR A 437 23.76 12.80 -0.27
N VAL A 438 23.90 14.11 -0.01
CA VAL A 438 24.77 14.68 1.01
C VAL A 438 23.96 15.56 1.95
N ASN A 439 24.44 15.72 3.18
CA ASN A 439 23.76 16.45 4.24
C ASN A 439 24.69 17.53 4.80
N LEU A 440 24.32 18.80 4.62
CA LEU A 440 25.12 19.96 4.99
C LEU A 440 24.63 20.49 6.34
N LEU A 441 25.55 20.67 7.30
CA LEU A 441 25.25 21.30 8.58
C LEU A 441 25.65 22.77 8.54
N ALA A 442 24.72 23.65 8.86
CA ALA A 442 24.93 25.09 8.93
C ALA A 442 24.37 25.70 10.22
N ARG A 443 25.01 26.76 10.70
CA ARG A 443 24.47 27.63 11.76
C ARG A 443 23.62 28.73 11.11
N LEU A 444 22.55 29.12 11.79
CA LEU A 444 21.70 30.23 11.39
C LEU A 444 21.89 31.41 12.34
N ASP A 445 22.07 32.60 11.80
CA ASP A 445 22.02 33.83 12.59
C ASP A 445 20.57 34.30 12.82
N LYS A 446 20.39 35.45 13.48
CA LYS A 446 19.06 36.02 13.79
C LYS A 446 18.26 36.43 12.54
N SER A 447 18.91 36.60 11.40
CA SER A 447 18.29 36.85 10.10
C SER A 447 18.13 35.58 9.25
N PHE A 448 18.43 34.41 9.84
CA PHE A 448 18.52 33.12 9.17
C PHE A 448 19.55 33.04 8.04
N ALA A 449 20.57 33.91 8.07
CA ALA A 449 21.71 33.73 7.18
C ALA A 449 22.49 32.47 7.59
N THR A 450 22.84 31.66 6.60
CA THR A 450 23.49 30.37 6.77
C THR A 450 25.01 30.53 6.85
N SER A 451 25.63 29.83 7.80
CA SER A 451 27.08 29.67 7.89
C SER A 451 27.42 28.19 7.88
N LEU A 452 28.02 27.70 6.79
CA LEU A 452 28.38 26.28 6.64
C LEU A 452 29.37 25.88 7.74
N VAL A 453 29.03 24.81 8.45
CA VAL A 453 29.93 24.20 9.44
C VAL A 453 30.63 22.98 8.84
N GLY A 454 29.93 22.21 8.01
CA GLY A 454 30.51 21.13 7.24
C GLY A 454 29.45 20.17 6.69
N GLN A 455 29.86 18.96 6.36
CA GLN A 455 29.01 17.97 5.69
C GLN A 455 29.10 16.62 6.40
N ILE A 456 27.95 15.97 6.59
CA ILE A 456 27.87 14.55 6.95
C ILE A 456 28.25 13.72 5.72
N PRO A 457 29.16 12.74 5.82
CA PRO A 457 29.53 11.89 4.69
C PRO A 457 28.31 11.23 4.06
N SER A 458 28.30 11.04 2.74
CA SER A 458 27.22 10.32 2.05
C SER A 458 27.10 8.86 2.56
N GLN A 459 28.21 8.27 2.97
CA GLN A 459 28.24 6.94 3.57
C GLN A 459 29.02 6.99 4.90
N PRO A 460 28.38 7.45 5.99
CA PRO A 460 29.02 7.45 7.29
C PRO A 460 29.41 6.02 7.70
N PRO A 461 30.54 5.81 8.39
CA PRO A 461 30.96 4.47 8.83
C PRO A 461 29.88 3.78 9.68
N GLY A 462 29.57 2.53 9.32
CA GLY A 462 28.53 1.71 9.95
C GLY A 462 28.43 0.32 9.30
N PRO A 463 27.67 -0.62 9.88
CA PRO A 463 27.52 -1.97 9.34
C PRO A 463 26.85 -1.97 7.96
N SER A 464 27.44 -2.73 7.03
CA SER A 464 27.01 -2.95 5.64
C SER A 464 26.94 -1.69 4.77
N THR A 465 27.73 -1.65 3.70
CA THR A 465 27.46 -0.84 2.50
C THR A 465 27.24 -1.82 1.35
N ARG A 466 26.04 -1.83 0.76
CA ARG A 466 25.74 -2.65 -0.43
C ARG A 466 25.29 -1.77 -1.58
N LEU A 467 25.29 -2.34 -2.78
CA LEU A 467 24.72 -1.70 -3.97
C LEU A 467 23.26 -1.38 -3.68
N SER A 468 22.92 -0.09 -3.75
CA SER A 468 21.58 0.46 -3.60
C SER A 468 21.42 1.55 -4.65
N ARG A 469 20.23 1.67 -5.24
CA ARG A 469 19.88 2.79 -6.14
C ARG A 469 19.85 4.15 -5.44
N VAL A 470 19.80 4.16 -4.11
CA VAL A 470 19.85 5.37 -3.27
C VAL A 470 20.99 5.26 -2.26
N LEU A 471 21.96 6.17 -2.37
CA LEU A 471 23.14 6.27 -1.51
C LEU A 471 23.08 7.58 -0.73
N GLY A 472 23.09 7.49 0.59
CA GLY A 472 22.98 8.67 1.44
C GLY A 472 21.98 8.51 2.58
N CYS A 473 22.01 9.49 3.47
CA CYS A 473 21.02 9.65 4.53
C CYS A 473 19.90 10.58 4.02
N GLU A 474 18.67 10.08 3.97
CA GLU A 474 17.49 10.86 3.59
C GLU A 474 16.74 11.34 4.83
N ASP A 475 15.94 12.41 4.69
CA ASP A 475 14.99 12.89 5.70
C ASP A 475 15.62 13.01 7.10
N VAL A 476 16.83 13.58 7.14
CA VAL A 476 17.65 13.68 8.35
C VAL A 476 17.06 14.67 9.34
N ARG A 477 16.76 14.21 10.56
CA ARG A 477 16.22 15.01 11.68
C ARG A 477 17.28 15.15 12.76
N LEU A 478 17.95 16.30 12.80
CA LEU A 478 19.04 16.60 13.73
C LEU A 478 18.49 17.13 15.06
N LEU A 479 19.03 16.66 16.17
CA LEU A 479 18.71 17.15 17.51
C LEU A 479 19.85 16.95 18.50
N ALA A 480 19.90 17.82 19.51
CA ALA A 480 20.85 17.68 20.61
C ALA A 480 20.30 16.74 21.69
N VAL A 481 21.11 15.78 22.12
CA VAL A 481 20.82 14.86 23.22
C VAL A 481 21.93 14.99 24.26
N GLY A 482 21.64 15.68 25.35
CA GLY A 482 22.64 16.09 26.33
C GLY A 482 23.71 16.98 25.70
N ASN A 483 24.98 16.57 25.81
CA ASN A 483 26.12 17.27 25.21
C ASN A 483 26.52 16.72 23.83
N SER A 484 25.70 15.87 23.23
CA SER A 484 26.00 15.20 21.95
C SER A 484 24.96 15.52 20.89
N TRP A 485 25.34 15.44 19.62
CA TRP A 485 24.44 15.60 18.50
C TRP A 485 24.04 14.24 17.94
N LYS A 486 22.74 14.05 17.72
CA LYS A 486 22.17 12.85 17.13
C LYS A 486 21.30 13.25 15.95
N ALA A 487 21.16 12.36 14.97
CA ALA A 487 20.13 12.52 13.96
C ALA A 487 19.49 11.19 13.61
N LEU A 488 18.18 11.20 13.31
CA LEU A 488 17.53 10.08 12.65
C LEU A 488 17.49 10.32 11.15
N ALA A 489 17.81 9.29 10.38
CA ALA A 489 17.82 9.33 8.92
C ALA A 489 17.15 8.09 8.34
N THR A 490 16.56 8.22 7.16
CA THR A 490 16.15 7.07 6.35
C THR A 490 17.31 6.64 5.47
N VAL A 491 17.58 5.34 5.41
CA VAL A 491 18.64 4.74 4.58
C VAL A 491 18.10 3.53 3.83
N ARG A 492 18.72 3.21 2.68
CA ARG A 492 18.35 2.08 1.82
C ARG A 492 19.51 1.14 1.51
N ASP A 493 20.74 1.57 1.76
CA ASP A 493 21.98 0.84 1.47
C ASP A 493 22.43 -0.11 2.60
N ARG A 494 21.56 -0.37 3.58
CA ARG A 494 21.87 -1.11 4.81
C ARG A 494 21.19 -2.48 4.96
N ASN A 495 20.31 -2.85 4.04
CA ASN A 495 19.68 -4.19 3.98
C ASN A 495 19.75 -4.78 2.55
N HIS A 496 19.29 -6.02 2.36
CA HIS A 496 19.37 -6.73 1.06
C HIS A 496 18.23 -6.40 0.10
N TYR A 497 17.20 -5.69 0.55
CA TYR A 497 15.94 -5.51 -0.18
C TYR A 497 15.76 -4.06 -0.68
N GLU A 498 16.78 -3.21 -0.56
CA GLU A 498 16.67 -1.74 -0.71
C GLU A 498 15.49 -1.15 0.09
N ARG A 499 15.11 -1.82 1.18
CA ARG A 499 14.02 -1.40 2.06
C ARG A 499 14.44 -0.13 2.77
N CYS A 500 13.48 0.74 3.07
CA CYS A 500 13.74 1.88 3.94
C CYS A 500 13.96 1.36 5.36
N ASP A 501 15.11 1.68 5.94
CA ASP A 501 15.40 1.50 7.36
C ASP A 501 15.67 2.85 8.00
N ILE A 502 15.54 2.91 9.34
CA ILE A 502 15.94 4.08 10.12
C ILE A 502 17.34 3.89 10.68
N ALA A 503 18.17 4.92 10.53
CA ALA A 503 19.52 4.98 11.05
C ALA A 503 19.65 6.08 12.11
N LEU A 504 20.36 5.77 13.19
CA LEU A 504 20.86 6.73 14.15
C LEU A 504 22.25 7.20 13.73
N LEU A 505 22.37 8.49 13.44
CA LEU A 505 23.62 9.17 13.22
C LEU A 505 24.14 9.73 14.55
N SER A 506 25.38 9.42 14.89
CA SER A 506 26.09 10.06 16.00
C SER A 506 27.04 11.09 15.44
N VAL A 507 26.75 12.37 15.67
CA VAL A 507 27.54 13.50 15.21
C VAL A 507 28.39 13.97 16.40
N PRO A 508 29.71 13.71 16.43
CA PRO A 508 30.53 14.00 17.62
C PRO A 508 30.56 15.49 17.98
N SER A 509 30.59 16.34 16.95
CA SER A 509 30.60 17.79 17.07
C SER A 509 30.08 18.42 15.78
N LEU A 510 29.38 19.55 15.87
CA LEU A 510 29.00 20.32 14.70
C LEU A 510 30.20 20.76 13.87
N ASN A 511 31.37 20.96 14.49
CA ASN A 511 32.61 21.36 13.82
C ASN A 511 33.36 20.18 13.18
N ALA A 512 32.92 18.94 13.39
CA ALA A 512 33.52 17.74 12.82
C ALA A 512 32.44 16.78 12.25
N PRO A 513 31.55 17.24 11.36
CA PRO A 513 30.45 16.42 10.85
C PRO A 513 30.94 15.26 9.97
N ALA A 514 32.16 15.35 9.44
CA ALA A 514 32.81 14.29 8.69
C ALA A 514 33.10 13.03 9.54
N GLU A 515 33.15 13.14 10.87
CA GLU A 515 33.37 12.03 11.81
C GLU A 515 32.07 11.34 12.24
N THR A 516 30.94 11.67 11.60
CA THR A 516 29.65 11.08 11.91
C THR A 516 29.68 9.56 11.72
N THR A 517 29.18 8.80 12.69
CA THR A 517 29.00 7.34 12.57
C THR A 517 27.52 6.99 12.47
N LEU A 518 27.22 5.84 11.87
CA LEU A 518 25.87 5.36 11.62
C LEU A 518 25.62 3.98 12.23
N SER A 519 24.48 3.83 12.90
CA SER A 519 23.93 2.53 13.31
C SER A 519 22.48 2.41 12.85
N VAL A 520 22.10 1.26 12.28
CA VAL A 520 20.71 0.99 11.90
C VAL A 520 19.91 0.65 13.16
N ILE A 521 18.74 1.24 13.32
CA ILE A 521 17.78 0.92 14.37
C ILE A 521 16.77 -0.09 13.80
N PRO A 522 16.69 -1.31 14.32
CA PRO A 522 15.67 -2.27 13.89
C PRO A 522 14.27 -1.73 14.17
N GLY A 523 13.40 -1.78 13.16
CA GLY A 523 11.98 -1.52 13.32
C GLY A 523 11.28 -2.65 14.11
N PRO A 524 10.13 -2.37 14.75
CA PRO A 524 9.29 -3.39 15.38
C PRO A 524 8.82 -4.47 14.40
N ASP A 525 8.62 -4.11 13.12
CA ASP A 525 8.27 -5.03 12.04
C ASP A 525 9.44 -5.13 11.04
N PRO A 526 10.15 -6.27 10.99
CA PRO A 526 11.25 -6.48 10.06
C PRO A 526 10.86 -6.47 8.58
N ALA A 527 9.59 -6.59 8.22
CA ALA A 527 9.14 -6.54 6.82
C ALA A 527 8.72 -5.13 6.37
N ARG A 528 8.49 -4.22 7.32
CA ARG A 528 7.96 -2.88 7.04
C ARG A 528 9.04 -1.94 6.52
N HIS A 529 8.70 -1.12 5.51
CA HIS A 529 9.50 0.06 5.19
C HIS A 529 9.43 1.07 6.32
N GLU A 530 10.55 1.26 7.01
CA GLU A 530 10.67 2.22 8.10
C GLU A 530 11.12 3.57 7.55
N LYS A 531 10.29 4.60 7.76
CA LYS A 531 10.54 5.93 7.24
C LYS A 531 9.94 6.98 8.18
N ASN A 532 10.57 8.15 8.25
CA ASN A 532 10.01 9.33 8.89
C ASN A 532 9.67 9.19 10.39
N TRP A 533 10.47 8.46 11.15
CA TRP A 533 10.33 8.45 12.61
C TRP A 533 10.63 9.85 13.19
N MET A 534 9.83 10.29 14.15
CA MET A 534 9.93 11.64 14.71
C MET A 534 10.62 11.62 16.09
N PRO A 535 11.91 12.02 16.16
CA PRO A 535 12.64 12.00 17.42
C PRO A 535 12.26 13.19 18.32
N PHE A 536 12.41 13.06 19.62
CA PHE A 536 12.29 14.16 20.58
C PHE A 536 13.04 13.82 21.88
N VAL A 537 13.31 14.80 22.74
CA VAL A 537 14.08 14.59 23.97
C VAL A 537 13.21 14.83 25.19
N VAL A 538 13.17 13.84 26.07
CA VAL A 538 12.47 13.89 27.36
C VAL A 538 13.49 13.59 28.45
N ASP A 539 13.67 14.51 29.39
CA ASP A 539 14.59 14.33 30.53
C ASP A 539 16.02 13.89 30.13
N GLY A 540 16.50 14.38 28.97
CA GLY A 540 17.81 14.04 28.41
C GLY A 540 17.88 12.72 27.62
N VAL A 541 16.77 11.99 27.49
CA VAL A 541 16.67 10.71 26.78
C VAL A 541 15.99 10.89 25.43
N LEU A 542 16.56 10.27 24.39
CA LEU A 542 16.01 10.25 23.04
C LEU A 542 14.80 9.32 22.95
N HIS A 543 13.64 9.92 22.74
CA HIS A 543 12.38 9.25 22.45
C HIS A 543 12.03 9.39 20.97
N ILE A 544 11.15 8.52 20.51
CA ILE A 544 10.69 8.41 19.13
C ILE A 544 9.18 8.29 19.15
N LEU A 545 8.49 9.23 18.50
CA LEU A 545 7.12 9.04 18.08
C LEU A 545 7.16 8.19 16.80
N TYR A 546 6.90 6.90 16.96
CA TYR A 546 7.01 5.87 15.93
C TYR A 546 5.77 5.86 15.03
N LEU A 547 4.58 5.93 15.62
CA LEU A 547 3.30 6.02 14.91
C LEU A 547 2.40 7.06 15.56
N CYS A 548 1.61 7.74 14.73
CA CYS A 548 0.59 8.65 15.23
C CYS A 548 -0.71 7.91 15.57
N SER A 549 -1.14 6.93 14.77
CA SER A 549 -2.30 6.06 15.05
C SER A 549 -1.99 4.60 14.69
N PRO A 550 -2.03 3.64 15.64
CA PRO A 550 -2.03 3.91 17.09
C PRO A 550 -0.90 4.87 17.49
N THR A 551 -1.07 5.65 18.56
CA THR A 551 0.02 6.51 19.05
C THR A 551 1.04 5.63 19.74
N VAL A 552 2.16 5.40 19.06
CA VAL A 552 3.26 4.56 19.55
C VAL A 552 4.47 5.43 19.81
N VAL A 553 4.88 5.46 21.07
CA VAL A 553 6.08 6.15 21.53
C VAL A 553 7.02 5.14 22.18
N GLY A 554 8.30 5.27 21.89
CA GLY A 554 9.35 4.50 22.53
C GLY A 554 10.63 5.30 22.73
N HIS A 555 11.60 4.70 23.41
CA HIS A 555 12.94 5.26 23.59
C HIS A 555 13.99 4.31 23.03
N LEU A 556 15.19 4.82 22.75
CA LEU A 556 16.33 3.97 22.42
C LEU A 556 17.03 3.50 23.68
N ASN A 557 17.22 2.19 23.82
CA ASN A 557 18.03 1.61 24.88
C ASN A 557 19.55 1.78 24.61
N ALA A 558 20.39 1.28 25.53
CA ALA A 558 21.84 1.38 25.43
C ALA A 558 22.43 0.70 24.17
N ASP A 559 21.71 -0.26 23.59
CA ASP A 559 22.10 -1.00 22.39
C ASP A 559 21.52 -0.39 21.10
N SER A 560 20.97 0.82 21.16
CA SER A 560 20.30 1.50 20.03
C SER A 560 19.08 0.74 19.47
N GLN A 561 18.36 0.00 20.31
CA GLN A 561 17.10 -0.64 19.95
C GLN A 561 15.91 0.20 20.44
N LEU A 562 14.86 0.27 19.62
CA LEU A 562 13.61 0.92 19.99
C LEU A 562 12.84 0.05 20.99
N VAL A 563 12.64 0.57 22.20
CA VAL A 563 11.81 -0.01 23.25
C VAL A 563 10.52 0.79 23.34
N ILE A 564 9.37 0.13 23.17
CA ILE A 564 8.07 0.80 23.19
C ILE A 564 7.66 1.13 24.64
N ASP A 565 7.45 2.42 24.90
CA ASP A 565 7.00 2.94 26.19
C ASP A 565 5.47 2.88 26.31
N SER A 566 4.78 3.27 25.24
CA SER A 566 3.32 3.28 25.20
C SER A 566 2.80 3.07 23.79
N SER A 567 1.70 2.33 23.68
CA SER A 567 0.90 2.19 22.46
C SER A 567 -0.56 2.44 22.82
N THR A 568 -1.10 3.60 22.45
CA THR A 568 -2.50 3.96 22.67
C THR A 568 -3.25 3.93 21.35
N GLY A 569 -4.59 3.82 21.38
CA GLY A 569 -5.40 3.79 20.15
C GLY A 569 -5.16 5.00 19.24
N GLY A 570 -4.67 6.09 19.82
CA GLY A 570 -4.27 7.27 19.09
C GLY A 570 -5.42 7.95 18.35
N PRO A 571 -5.10 8.98 17.58
CA PRO A 571 -6.06 9.74 16.83
C PRO A 571 -6.48 9.00 15.54
N PRO A 572 -7.74 8.59 15.25
CA PRO A 572 -8.03 7.89 13.98
C PRO A 572 -7.69 8.64 12.69
N ALA A 573 -7.94 9.95 12.56
CA ALA A 573 -7.43 10.73 11.41
C ALA A 573 -5.89 10.76 11.28
N ALA A 574 -5.15 10.31 12.30
CA ALA A 574 -3.71 10.20 12.21
C ALA A 574 -3.23 8.86 11.62
N THR A 575 -4.13 7.97 11.20
CA THR A 575 -3.81 6.69 10.53
C THR A 575 -2.99 6.89 9.25
N HIS A 576 -3.18 8.03 8.56
CA HIS A 576 -2.42 8.35 7.35
C HIS A 576 -1.30 9.37 7.57
N PHE A 577 -1.09 9.82 8.81
CA PHE A 577 -0.04 10.80 9.11
C PHE A 577 1.33 10.15 8.98
N ARG A 578 2.22 10.85 8.30
CA ARG A 578 3.63 10.50 8.17
C ARG A 578 4.45 11.53 8.92
N GLY A 579 5.55 11.11 9.53
CA GLY A 579 6.35 12.04 10.33
C GLY A 579 6.99 13.15 9.50
N GLY A 580 6.89 14.38 9.98
CA GLY A 580 7.51 15.56 9.38
C GLY A 580 8.77 15.94 10.15
N SER A 581 8.64 16.51 11.34
CA SER A 581 9.75 17.05 12.13
C SER A 581 10.15 16.20 13.34
N GLN A 582 11.27 16.53 13.98
CA GLN A 582 11.46 16.23 15.40
C GLN A 582 10.48 17.03 16.28
N GLY A 583 10.30 16.59 17.53
CA GLY A 583 9.43 17.25 18.51
C GLY A 583 10.16 18.33 19.29
N VAL A 584 9.48 19.46 19.52
CA VAL A 584 9.98 20.56 20.37
C VAL A 584 9.09 20.77 21.58
N PRO A 585 9.63 21.13 22.76
CA PRO A 585 8.82 21.46 23.93
C PRO A 585 7.81 22.57 23.61
N PHE A 586 6.54 22.34 23.93
CA PHE A 586 5.45 23.25 23.62
C PHE A 586 4.26 23.03 24.57
N ASN A 587 3.81 24.08 25.25
CA ASN A 587 2.61 24.09 26.10
C ASN A 587 2.42 22.83 26.98
N GLY A 588 3.45 22.45 27.76
CA GLY A 588 3.38 21.30 28.66
C GLY A 588 3.48 19.92 27.99
N GLY A 589 3.77 19.88 26.69
CA GLY A 589 4.01 18.68 25.90
C GLY A 589 5.04 18.95 24.80
N TYR A 590 4.83 18.32 23.65
CA TYR A 590 5.71 18.44 22.49
C TYR A 590 4.90 18.71 21.23
N LEU A 591 5.37 19.68 20.43
CA LEU A 591 4.81 20.00 19.13
C LEU A 591 5.60 19.28 18.03
N PHE A 592 4.89 18.70 17.07
CA PHE A 592 5.47 18.11 15.87
C PHE A 592 4.75 18.61 14.62
N LEU A 593 5.44 18.53 13.49
CA LEU A 593 4.85 18.57 12.17
C LEU A 593 4.71 17.16 11.61
N VAL A 594 3.55 16.88 11.01
CA VAL A 594 3.29 15.67 10.21
C VAL A 594 2.89 16.08 8.80
N HIS A 595 2.96 15.13 7.86
CA HIS A 595 2.43 15.31 6.52
C HIS A 595 1.47 14.19 6.11
N GLU A 596 0.56 14.53 5.21
CA GLU A 596 -0.39 13.64 4.54
C GLU A 596 -0.12 13.72 3.03
N VAL A 597 -0.33 12.62 2.33
CA VAL A 597 -0.10 12.54 0.89
C VAL A 597 -1.45 12.34 0.21
N THR A 598 -1.84 13.32 -0.60
CA THR A 598 -3.09 13.29 -1.37
C THR A 598 -2.76 13.39 -2.86
N PHE A 599 -3.59 12.80 -3.71
CA PHE A 599 -3.46 12.86 -5.16
C PHE A 599 -4.61 13.68 -5.76
N PHE A 600 -4.28 14.73 -6.50
CA PHE A 600 -5.23 15.51 -7.30
C PHE A 600 -5.00 15.18 -8.78
N GLY A 601 -5.76 14.22 -9.31
CA GLY A 601 -5.46 13.60 -10.61
C GLY A 601 -4.14 12.84 -10.54
N THR A 602 -3.18 13.19 -11.40
CA THR A 602 -1.82 12.63 -11.37
C THR A 602 -0.87 13.42 -10.46
N GLN A 603 -1.28 14.59 -9.97
CA GLN A 603 -0.42 15.44 -9.15
C GLN A 603 -0.45 15.01 -7.69
N ARG A 604 0.74 14.79 -7.13
CA ARG A 604 0.94 14.49 -5.71
C ARG A 604 1.04 15.79 -4.91
N VAL A 605 0.27 15.91 -3.83
CA VAL A 605 0.25 17.07 -2.93
C VAL A 605 0.48 16.62 -1.50
N TYR A 606 1.33 17.36 -0.79
CA TYR A 606 1.64 17.12 0.61
C TYR A 606 0.98 18.22 1.46
N SER A 607 0.02 17.83 2.29
CA SER A 607 -0.51 18.73 3.33
C SER A 607 0.16 18.43 4.66
N HIS A 608 0.18 19.42 5.53
CA HIS A 608 0.88 19.39 6.81
C HIS A 608 -0.08 19.70 7.95
N ARG A 609 0.22 19.18 9.14
CA ARG A 609 -0.48 19.52 10.38
C ARG A 609 0.50 19.66 11.51
N PHE A 610 0.14 20.54 12.44
CA PHE A 610 0.70 20.51 13.79
C PHE A 610 -0.01 19.43 14.60
N ILE A 611 0.75 18.64 15.35
CA ILE A 611 0.22 17.74 16.38
C ILE A 611 0.88 18.06 17.73
N HIS A 612 0.10 17.97 18.79
CA HIS A 612 0.57 18.14 20.17
C HIS A 612 0.52 16.80 20.89
N LEU A 613 1.67 16.36 21.38
CA LEU A 613 1.85 15.12 22.14
C LEU A 613 2.07 15.48 23.61
N THR A 614 1.30 14.87 24.50
CA THR A 614 1.47 15.03 25.95
C THR A 614 1.69 13.68 26.61
N SER A 615 2.26 13.69 27.82
CA SER A 615 2.42 12.49 28.63
C SER A 615 1.62 12.57 29.92
N SER A 616 1.06 11.44 30.35
CA SER A 616 0.45 11.25 31.66
C SER A 616 1.05 10.01 32.35
N ILE A 617 0.89 9.91 33.67
CA ILE A 617 1.26 8.71 34.43
C ILE A 617 -0.01 7.89 34.69
N THR A 618 0.01 6.63 34.28
CA THR A 618 -1.10 5.69 34.48
C THR A 618 -1.19 5.24 35.94
N LYS A 619 -2.29 4.59 36.32
CA LYS A 619 -2.46 4.02 37.67
C LYS A 619 -1.40 2.97 38.03
N SER A 620 -0.83 2.28 37.04
CA SER A 620 0.26 1.32 37.21
C SER A 620 1.64 1.98 37.36
N GLY A 621 1.73 3.30 37.17
CA GLY A 621 2.99 4.05 37.23
C GLY A 621 3.68 4.21 35.88
N ASP A 622 3.16 3.60 34.81
CA ASP A 622 3.74 3.68 33.47
C ASP A 622 3.44 5.03 32.82
N ARG A 623 4.41 5.57 32.07
CA ARG A 623 4.25 6.79 31.30
C ARG A 623 3.45 6.47 30.02
N ARG A 624 2.33 7.16 29.83
CA ARG A 624 1.48 7.07 28.64
C ARG A 624 1.64 8.33 27.81
N TRP A 625 1.77 8.19 26.50
CA TRP A 625 1.78 9.30 25.55
C TRP A 625 0.52 9.33 24.70
N ASP A 626 -0.05 10.51 24.54
CA ASP A 626 -1.24 10.71 23.71
C ASP A 626 -1.09 11.98 22.87
N ILE A 627 -1.49 11.90 21.61
CA ILE A 627 -1.70 13.10 20.80
C ILE A 627 -3.03 13.71 21.27
N THR A 628 -2.95 14.90 21.86
CA THR A 628 -4.08 15.57 22.52
C THR A 628 -4.76 16.62 21.66
N SER A 629 -4.04 17.19 20.69
CA SER A 629 -4.60 18.17 19.77
C SER A 629 -3.89 18.14 18.42
N LEU A 630 -4.58 18.63 17.38
CA LEU A 630 -4.02 18.77 16.04
C LEU A 630 -4.60 19.98 15.31
N SER A 631 -3.88 20.51 14.32
CA SER A 631 -4.38 21.58 13.45
C SER A 631 -5.18 21.08 12.26
N CYS A 632 -5.86 22.00 11.57
CA CYS A 632 -6.34 21.75 10.21
C CYS A 632 -5.15 21.50 9.27
N PRO A 633 -5.37 20.83 8.12
CA PRO A 633 -4.30 20.61 7.15
C PRO A 633 -3.95 21.94 6.47
N PHE A 634 -2.69 22.12 6.10
CA PHE A 634 -2.23 23.29 5.35
C PHE A 634 -1.08 22.95 4.39
N TYR A 635 -0.84 23.81 3.41
CA TYR A 635 0.43 23.88 2.67
C TYR A 635 1.22 25.11 3.12
N PHE A 636 2.54 25.08 3.04
CA PHE A 636 3.39 26.19 3.45
C PHE A 636 3.36 27.32 2.42
N ARG A 637 3.76 27.06 1.18
CA ARG A 637 3.99 28.09 0.17
C ARG A 637 3.23 27.83 -1.12
N GLU A 638 3.30 26.61 -1.66
CA GLU A 638 2.59 26.23 -2.88
C GLU A 638 2.00 24.82 -2.80
N MET A 639 0.90 24.60 -3.52
CA MET A 639 0.29 23.27 -3.65
C MET A 639 1.17 22.36 -4.49
N GLY A 640 1.68 21.29 -3.89
CA GLY A 640 2.57 20.35 -4.54
C GLY A 640 3.32 19.49 -3.53
N ILE A 641 4.52 19.06 -3.92
CA ILE A 641 5.41 18.32 -3.02
C ILE A 641 6.14 19.35 -2.16
N GLU A 642 5.66 19.52 -0.93
CA GLU A 642 6.36 20.22 0.13
C GLU A 642 6.68 19.22 1.25
N PHE A 643 7.91 19.23 1.77
CA PHE A 643 8.31 18.27 2.80
C PHE A 643 8.92 18.96 4.00
N ALA A 644 8.19 18.95 5.12
CA ALA A 644 8.70 19.42 6.40
C ALA A 644 9.61 18.37 7.06
N ALA A 645 10.82 18.78 7.47
CA ALA A 645 11.78 17.90 8.12
C ALA A 645 12.34 18.45 9.45
N GLY A 646 11.96 19.65 9.87
CA GLY A 646 12.48 20.24 11.13
C GLY A 646 11.56 21.26 11.76
N LEU A 647 11.71 21.38 13.08
CA LEU A 647 10.98 22.30 13.94
C LEU A 647 11.87 22.75 15.09
N ALA A 648 11.87 24.05 15.39
CA ALA A 648 12.66 24.65 16.46
C ALA A 648 11.90 25.80 17.13
N THR A 649 12.34 26.21 18.31
CA THR A 649 11.81 27.39 19.00
C THR A 649 12.84 28.54 18.99
N ASP A 650 12.46 29.76 18.63
CA ASP A 650 13.33 30.95 18.72
C ASP A 650 12.63 32.04 19.53
N GLY A 651 12.93 32.12 20.82
CA GLY A 651 12.18 32.98 21.75
C GLY A 651 10.72 32.51 21.87
N ASN A 652 9.78 33.38 21.48
CA ASN A 652 8.34 33.07 21.46
C ASN A 652 7.87 32.55 20.10
N ASP A 653 8.78 32.36 19.15
CA ASP A 653 8.44 31.93 17.80
C ASP A 653 8.70 30.43 17.61
N ILE A 654 7.90 29.82 16.75
CA ILE A 654 8.16 28.50 16.17
C ILE A 654 8.78 28.71 14.79
N VAL A 655 9.84 27.95 14.51
CA VAL A 655 10.52 27.93 13.22
C VAL A 655 10.41 26.53 12.64
N ALA A 656 9.72 26.41 11.50
CA ALA A 656 9.63 25.16 10.76
C ALA A 656 10.49 25.23 9.50
N SER A 657 11.05 24.09 9.10
CA SER A 657 11.85 23.97 7.88
C SER A 657 11.21 22.99 6.91
N PHE A 658 11.13 23.39 5.64
CA PHE A 658 10.47 22.61 4.60
C PHE A 658 11.17 22.73 3.25
N GLY A 659 11.08 21.69 2.44
CA GLY A 659 11.51 21.70 1.05
C GLY A 659 10.35 21.95 0.10
N VAL A 660 10.63 22.46 -1.10
CA VAL A 660 9.65 22.62 -2.19
C VAL A 660 10.17 21.87 -3.43
N ARG A 661 9.38 20.91 -3.92
CA ARG A 661 9.63 20.09 -5.13
C ARG A 661 11.01 19.42 -5.20
N ASP A 662 11.60 19.07 -4.05
CA ASP A 662 12.98 18.58 -3.94
C ASP A 662 14.00 19.48 -4.68
N ALA A 663 13.76 20.79 -4.69
CA ALA A 663 14.59 21.76 -5.40
C ALA A 663 14.98 22.97 -4.57
N GLU A 664 14.14 23.35 -3.60
CA GLU A 664 14.35 24.53 -2.77
C GLU A 664 14.27 24.17 -1.28
N ALA A 665 15.05 24.87 -0.46
CA ALA A 665 15.06 24.76 1.00
C ALA A 665 14.54 26.06 1.63
N TRP A 666 13.61 25.96 2.56
CA TRP A 666 12.92 27.09 3.18
C TRP A 666 12.78 26.95 4.69
N LEU A 667 12.69 28.09 5.36
CA LEU A 667 12.22 28.26 6.73
C LEU A 667 10.94 29.07 6.72
N VAL A 668 10.07 28.81 7.69
CA VAL A 668 8.96 29.69 8.07
C VAL A 668 8.99 29.94 9.56
N ARG A 669 8.91 31.22 9.94
CA ARG A 669 8.77 31.67 11.33
C ARG A 669 7.32 32.09 11.59
N MET A 670 6.82 31.77 12.78
CA MET A 670 5.45 32.07 13.22
C MET A 670 5.38 32.19 14.76
N SER A 671 4.47 32.99 15.31
CA SER A 671 4.29 33.05 16.77
C SER A 671 3.79 31.71 17.34
N ALA A 672 4.37 31.29 18.47
CA ALA A 672 3.88 30.14 19.22
C ALA A 672 2.41 30.28 19.65
N ASP A 673 1.97 31.49 20.00
CA ASP A 673 0.59 31.78 20.39
C ASP A 673 -0.40 31.55 19.24
N GLN A 674 -0.02 31.88 17.99
CA GLN A 674 -0.87 31.65 16.83
C GLN A 674 -0.92 30.17 16.47
N VAL A 675 0.20 29.46 16.55
CA VAL A 675 0.24 27.99 16.41
C VAL A 675 -0.66 27.32 17.44
N ALA A 676 -0.62 27.77 18.69
CA ALA A 676 -1.46 27.24 19.76
C ALA A 676 -2.97 27.39 19.45
N LYS A 677 -3.40 28.51 18.86
CA LYS A 677 -4.79 28.73 18.45
C LYS A 677 -5.27 27.77 17.36
N GLN A 678 -4.36 27.25 16.55
CA GLN A 678 -4.70 26.28 15.50
C GLN A 678 -4.88 24.85 16.03
N LEU A 679 -4.39 24.55 17.24
CA LEU A 679 -4.46 23.21 17.81
C LEU A 679 -5.85 22.95 18.41
N VAL A 680 -6.63 22.08 17.76
CA VAL A 680 -7.95 21.67 18.21
C VAL A 680 -7.82 20.43 19.12
N PRO A 681 -8.33 20.47 20.37
CA PRO A 681 -8.34 19.32 21.28
C PRO A 681 -9.12 18.12 20.70
N LEU A 682 -8.54 16.93 20.83
CA LEU A 682 -9.12 15.67 20.32
C LEU A 682 -10.08 14.99 21.30
N PHE A 683 -9.94 15.29 22.59
CA PHE A 683 -10.81 14.81 23.65
C PHE A 683 -11.30 16.05 24.41
N ARG A 684 -12.61 16.26 24.51
CA ARG A 684 -13.15 17.22 25.48
C ARG A 684 -12.98 16.59 26.86
N ASP A 685 -12.48 17.35 27.83
CA ASP A 685 -12.58 16.97 29.23
C ASP A 685 -14.05 16.61 29.52
N SER A 686 -14.23 15.40 30.06
CA SER A 686 -15.52 14.81 30.44
C SER A 686 -16.28 15.64 31.45
#